data_AF-A0A938M550-F1
#
_entry.id   AF-A0A938M550-F1
#
_cell.length_a   1.000
_cell.length_b   1.000
_cell.length_c   1.000
_cell.angle_alpha   90.00
_cell.angle_beta   90.00
_cell.angle_gamma   90.00
#
_symmetry.space_group_name_H-M   'P 1'
#
loop_
_entity.id
_entity.type
_entity.pdbx_description
1 polymer ?
#
loop_
_entity_poly.entity_id
_entity_poly.type
_entity_poly.pdbx_seq_one_letter_code
_entity_poly.pdbx_strand_id
1 'polypeptide(L)'
;PYIADDALKAEAATAMIKIAEAISFDFRQETEAVLREVAETCKDEAVQKQVADALRRIGQYDDHITAWLVSKSYTEKKKNNKQLFDIEFEPEKPDAKNVKWTAICGGKDRSKAWKVDLREFDNGSNRVAYLRSWVRSDKEQKARLEIGSDDGVKVWLNGAVSHTQNVNRALAVGQDKVEVALKEGWNDLMLKVTQGGADWAASVRVRAADGSALPGVLLLGDPKALQAAASDLGNGDQRTQAAEILTKMVDAISVVYPDETKAALKKAAELAKDDSVRKEISGLLDKSSKFEDYITTWQLSGPHLQDGVDGKSLFDVAFPPENPDHAGATWSPMPANLDPKQPWCMLIEKALGGDHRAAYLRTYVWSPKKQDARLELGSDDGLKVWLNGEVVHANNALRAIGPAQDKVNVTLREGWNSLLLKITQSGGHWAACARFRDPNGFHLDGLKTQAETPPGMKFVPIPPKELPKPAPAAKAPAKAEPEKPKPVPTEADIKKMTDAMPSQARVKPVKLRKLLVFSACTGHAHGSIPWCAKAFEIMGKKTGAFEAVVSDDVANFEPDKIQQFDAICFNNTTGNFFQPRDLGKLPKEQQDAAKARDERAKKSLLDFVAGGKGIVGIHAATDAQYQQWADYGKLMGGYFSGHPWNEVVTVKIDDPGHPVNAAFQGKSFEVADEIYQFKDPYSREALRVLLSLDTAKTKMDKGDKIRRTDGDFAVSWVRSYGKGRVFYCSLGHRNEIFWNPTVLQHYLDGIQFAFGDLQADTTPSAALAR
;
A
#
# COMPACT_ATOMS: atom_id res chain seq x y z
N PRO A 1 27.00 -27.06 -20.74
CA PRO A 1 27.38 -28.46 -21.06
C PRO A 1 27.21 -28.83 -22.54
N TYR A 2 26.02 -28.63 -23.12
CA TYR A 2 25.71 -29.07 -24.49
C TYR A 2 26.45 -28.30 -25.60
N ILE A 3 26.81 -27.03 -25.38
CA ILE A 3 27.62 -26.26 -26.35
C ILE A 3 29.08 -26.72 -26.41
N ALA A 4 29.54 -27.47 -25.40
CA ALA A 4 30.88 -28.04 -25.37
C ALA A 4 30.94 -29.44 -26.04
N ASP A 5 29.79 -30.02 -26.40
CA ASP A 5 29.69 -31.30 -27.09
C ASP A 5 29.66 -31.07 -28.61
N ASP A 6 30.64 -31.59 -29.34
CA ASP A 6 30.77 -31.39 -30.79
C ASP A 6 29.57 -31.90 -31.59
N ALA A 7 28.86 -32.94 -31.12
CA ALA A 7 27.69 -33.50 -31.80
C ALA A 7 26.43 -32.65 -31.60
N LEU A 8 26.34 -31.92 -30.49
CA LEU A 8 25.17 -31.11 -30.12
C LEU A 8 25.42 -29.60 -30.24
N LYS A 9 26.65 -29.18 -30.54
CA LYS A 9 27.11 -27.78 -30.49
C LYS A 9 26.26 -26.84 -31.32
N ALA A 10 25.96 -27.19 -32.57
CA ALA A 10 25.20 -26.32 -33.48
C ALA A 10 23.72 -26.19 -33.07
N GLU A 11 23.12 -27.28 -32.59
CA GLU A 11 21.75 -27.30 -32.09
C GLU A 11 21.63 -26.52 -30.78
N ALA A 12 22.57 -26.76 -29.85
CA ALA A 12 22.67 -26.02 -28.59
C ALA A 12 22.90 -24.53 -28.83
N ALA A 13 23.80 -24.16 -29.75
CA ALA A 13 24.04 -22.77 -30.14
C ALA A 13 22.77 -22.12 -30.72
N THR A 14 22.06 -22.82 -31.61
CA THR A 14 20.79 -22.34 -32.18
C THR A 14 19.72 -22.15 -31.10
N ALA A 15 19.60 -23.09 -30.15
CA ALA A 15 18.69 -22.96 -29.03
C ALA A 15 19.06 -21.78 -28.12
N MET A 16 20.34 -21.60 -27.82
CA MET A 16 20.86 -20.47 -27.04
C MET A 16 20.58 -19.13 -27.73
N ILE A 17 20.73 -19.03 -29.05
CA ILE A 17 20.38 -17.82 -29.82
C ILE A 17 18.88 -17.50 -29.68
N LYS A 18 18.01 -18.49 -29.88
CA LYS A 18 16.56 -18.29 -29.75
C LYS A 18 16.14 -17.89 -28.34
N ILE A 19 16.74 -18.51 -27.33
CA ILE A 19 16.52 -18.16 -25.91
C ILE A 19 17.01 -16.73 -25.67
N ALA A 20 18.21 -16.40 -26.14
CA ALA A 20 18.77 -15.07 -26.02
C ALA A 20 17.86 -14.02 -26.65
N GLU A 21 17.37 -14.24 -27.88
CA GLU A 21 16.39 -13.35 -28.51
C GLU A 21 15.09 -13.23 -27.69
N ALA A 22 14.56 -14.33 -27.17
CA ALA A 22 13.32 -14.35 -26.40
C ALA A 22 13.42 -13.61 -25.05
N ILE A 23 14.59 -13.60 -24.42
CA ILE A 23 14.79 -12.99 -23.09
C ILE A 23 15.63 -11.71 -23.12
N SER A 24 16.15 -11.33 -24.30
CA SER A 24 17.05 -10.17 -24.49
C SER A 24 16.48 -8.84 -24.02
N PHE A 25 15.16 -8.75 -23.88
CA PHE A 25 14.50 -7.60 -23.32
C PHE A 25 14.80 -7.41 -21.83
N ASP A 26 14.74 -8.48 -21.03
CA ASP A 26 14.91 -8.44 -19.57
C ASP A 26 16.37 -8.67 -19.15
N PHE A 27 17.17 -9.39 -19.96
CA PHE A 27 18.56 -9.78 -19.65
C PHE A 27 19.52 -9.41 -20.78
N ARG A 28 19.50 -8.14 -21.17
CA ARG A 28 20.14 -7.69 -22.41
C ARG A 28 21.66 -7.84 -22.41
N GLN A 29 22.34 -7.46 -21.34
CA GLN A 29 23.81 -7.58 -21.26
C GLN A 29 24.23 -9.05 -21.22
N GLU A 30 23.46 -9.87 -20.52
CA GLU A 30 23.69 -11.30 -20.36
C GLU A 30 23.45 -12.03 -21.68
N THR A 31 22.40 -11.68 -22.41
CA THR A 31 22.09 -12.28 -23.73
C THR A 31 23.07 -11.84 -24.81
N GLU A 32 23.51 -10.58 -24.83
CA GLU A 32 24.59 -10.15 -25.72
C GLU A 32 25.91 -10.87 -25.40
N ALA A 33 26.25 -11.02 -24.12
CA ALA A 33 27.43 -11.76 -23.70
C ALA A 33 27.34 -13.24 -24.12
N VAL A 34 26.19 -13.88 -23.93
CA VAL A 34 25.93 -15.26 -24.36
C VAL A 34 26.01 -15.38 -25.88
N LEU A 35 25.45 -14.44 -26.64
CA LEU A 35 25.52 -14.46 -28.12
C LEU A 35 26.97 -14.30 -28.61
N ARG A 36 27.78 -13.45 -27.96
CA ARG A 36 29.21 -13.31 -28.24
C ARG A 36 29.97 -14.58 -27.89
N GLU A 37 29.66 -15.20 -26.75
CA GLU A 37 30.24 -16.50 -26.35
C GLU A 37 29.86 -17.61 -27.34
N VAL A 38 28.62 -17.64 -27.83
CA VAL A 38 28.18 -18.57 -28.88
C VAL A 38 28.95 -18.33 -30.17
N ALA A 39 29.16 -17.06 -30.57
CA ALA A 39 29.96 -16.71 -31.75
C ALA A 39 31.43 -17.14 -31.59
N GLU A 40 31.97 -17.07 -30.38
CA GLU A 40 33.32 -17.50 -30.05
C GLU A 40 33.44 -19.03 -30.07
N THR A 41 32.43 -19.74 -29.56
CA THR A 41 32.46 -21.18 -29.29
C THR A 41 32.01 -22.04 -30.47
N CYS A 42 31.07 -21.57 -31.31
CA CYS A 42 30.54 -22.32 -32.45
C CYS A 42 30.80 -21.58 -33.77
N LYS A 43 31.75 -22.06 -34.57
CA LYS A 43 32.17 -21.42 -35.84
C LYS A 43 31.35 -21.83 -37.07
N ASP A 44 30.26 -22.57 -36.89
CA ASP A 44 29.35 -22.94 -37.98
C ASP A 44 28.77 -21.69 -38.66
N GLU A 45 28.80 -21.64 -39.99
CA GLU A 45 28.46 -20.45 -40.76
C GLU A 45 26.98 -20.03 -40.61
N ALA A 46 26.07 -21.01 -40.50
CA ALA A 46 24.65 -20.74 -40.30
C ALA A 46 24.37 -20.23 -38.88
N VAL A 47 25.08 -20.75 -37.88
CA VAL A 47 25.04 -20.24 -36.50
C VAL A 47 25.62 -18.84 -36.42
N GLN A 48 26.76 -18.57 -37.06
CA GLN A 48 27.37 -17.23 -37.09
C GLN A 48 26.44 -16.18 -37.70
N LYS A 49 25.75 -16.52 -38.79
CA LYS A 49 24.73 -15.65 -39.39
C LYS A 49 23.56 -15.42 -38.46
N GLN A 50 23.08 -16.46 -37.78
CA GLN A 50 22.00 -16.34 -36.78
C GLN A 50 22.40 -15.46 -35.60
N VAL A 51 23.63 -15.58 -35.09
CA VAL A 51 24.14 -14.69 -34.04
C VAL A 51 24.19 -13.24 -34.54
N ALA A 52 24.71 -13.00 -35.75
CA ALA A 52 24.79 -11.66 -36.32
C ALA A 52 23.41 -11.02 -36.54
N ASP A 53 22.43 -11.80 -37.00
CA ASP A 53 21.05 -11.33 -37.16
C ASP A 53 20.36 -11.12 -35.81
N ALA A 54 20.61 -11.98 -34.82
CA ALA A 54 20.11 -11.85 -33.45
C ALA A 54 20.67 -10.60 -32.76
N LEU A 55 21.99 -10.39 -32.80
CA LEU A 55 22.64 -9.18 -32.31
C LEU A 55 22.13 -7.92 -33.03
N ARG A 56 21.81 -8.01 -34.34
CA ARG A 56 21.20 -6.89 -35.07
C ARG A 56 19.77 -6.61 -34.63
N ARG A 57 18.96 -7.65 -34.39
CA ARG A 57 17.57 -7.54 -33.92
C ARG A 57 17.48 -7.05 -32.48
N ILE A 58 18.32 -7.57 -31.59
CA ILE A 58 18.47 -7.09 -30.21
C ILE A 58 18.96 -5.64 -30.27
N GLY A 59 19.97 -5.40 -31.11
CA GLY A 59 20.64 -4.12 -31.27
C GLY A 59 19.82 -3.03 -31.96
N GLN A 60 18.67 -3.34 -32.57
CA GLN A 60 17.93 -2.37 -33.39
C GLN A 60 17.28 -1.26 -32.55
N TYR A 61 17.09 -1.51 -31.26
CA TYR A 61 16.53 -0.56 -30.29
C TYR A 61 17.57 0.03 -29.34
N ASP A 62 18.84 -0.32 -29.52
CA ASP A 62 19.96 0.19 -28.71
C ASP A 62 20.16 1.68 -28.91
N ASP A 63 20.84 2.33 -27.96
CA ASP A 63 21.22 3.74 -27.99
C ASP A 63 20.04 4.72 -28.16
N HIS A 64 18.81 4.22 -27.99
CA HIS A 64 17.65 5.08 -27.89
C HIS A 64 17.62 5.71 -26.52
N ILE A 65 17.28 6.99 -26.49
CA ILE A 65 16.98 7.67 -25.25
C ILE A 65 15.61 7.15 -24.78
N THR A 66 15.60 6.45 -23.66
CA THR A 66 14.40 5.84 -23.08
C THR A 66 13.83 6.64 -21.92
N ALA A 67 14.62 7.51 -21.29
CA ALA A 67 14.17 8.39 -20.22
C ALA A 67 14.11 9.85 -20.71
N TRP A 68 12.94 10.45 -20.55
CA TRP A 68 12.65 11.81 -20.99
C TRP A 68 11.91 12.61 -19.92
N LEU A 69 12.03 13.92 -20.02
CA LEU A 69 11.15 14.86 -19.36
C LEU A 69 10.21 15.48 -20.39
N VAL A 70 8.93 15.56 -20.08
CA VAL A 70 7.91 16.20 -20.91
C VAL A 70 7.37 17.46 -20.25
N SER A 71 7.20 18.53 -21.03
CA SER A 71 6.53 19.76 -20.59
C SER A 71 5.01 19.56 -20.59
N LYS A 72 4.25 20.55 -20.06
CA LYS A 72 2.84 20.68 -20.47
C LYS A 72 2.70 20.80 -21.99
N SER A 73 1.52 20.50 -22.50
CA SER A 73 1.20 20.83 -23.89
C SER A 73 0.90 22.33 -24.03
N TYR A 74 1.18 22.87 -25.20
CA TYR A 74 0.92 24.27 -25.55
C TYR A 74 0.00 24.33 -26.77
N THR A 75 -0.93 25.29 -26.73
CA THR A 75 -1.88 25.58 -27.81
C THR A 75 -1.97 27.09 -27.99
N GLU A 76 -2.38 27.52 -29.18
CA GLU A 76 -2.68 28.91 -29.48
C GLU A 76 -4.01 28.97 -30.23
N LYS A 77 -4.88 29.92 -29.88
CA LYS A 77 -6.25 29.97 -30.40
C LYS A 77 -6.25 30.11 -31.93
N LYS A 78 -7.02 29.26 -32.63
CA LYS A 78 -7.13 29.22 -34.09
C LYS A 78 -5.82 28.88 -34.84
N LYS A 79 -4.85 28.23 -34.18
CA LYS A 79 -3.63 27.75 -34.82
C LYS A 79 -3.64 26.22 -34.92
N ASN A 80 -3.22 25.69 -36.07
CA ASN A 80 -3.01 24.25 -36.27
C ASN A 80 -1.57 23.84 -35.93
N ASN A 81 -1.30 22.53 -35.87
CA ASN A 81 0.01 21.99 -35.50
C ASN A 81 1.19 22.58 -36.29
N LYS A 82 1.05 22.76 -37.61
CA LYS A 82 2.08 23.35 -38.46
C LYS A 82 2.35 24.81 -38.12
N GLN A 83 1.32 25.57 -37.78
CA GLN A 83 1.45 26.97 -37.37
C GLN A 83 2.03 27.11 -35.96
N LEU A 84 1.75 26.16 -35.07
CA LEU A 84 2.34 26.13 -33.72
C LEU A 84 3.85 25.82 -33.73
N PHE A 85 4.36 25.22 -34.81
CA PHE A 85 5.78 24.88 -34.95
C PHE A 85 6.70 26.09 -34.79
N ASP A 86 6.33 27.22 -35.40
CA ASP A 86 7.12 28.46 -35.39
C ASP A 86 6.81 29.39 -34.20
N ILE A 87 5.79 29.08 -33.40
CA ILE A 87 5.46 29.87 -32.21
C ILE A 87 6.42 29.48 -31.09
N GLU A 88 7.16 30.46 -30.59
CA GLU A 88 8.01 30.29 -29.42
C GLU A 88 7.14 30.13 -28.16
N PHE A 89 7.33 29.01 -27.46
CA PHE A 89 6.74 28.79 -26.13
C PHE A 89 7.80 28.85 -25.04
N GLU A 90 7.33 28.84 -23.80
CA GLU A 90 8.17 28.99 -22.61
C GLU A 90 9.47 28.15 -22.61
N PRO A 91 9.48 26.85 -23.00
CA PRO A 91 10.72 26.06 -22.96
C PRO A 91 11.80 26.47 -23.96
N GLU A 92 11.47 27.25 -25.00
CA GLU A 92 12.44 27.77 -25.97
C GLU A 92 13.18 29.01 -25.45
N LYS A 93 12.68 29.66 -24.39
CA LYS A 93 13.22 30.92 -23.90
C LYS A 93 14.50 30.73 -23.09
N PRO A 94 15.55 31.56 -23.28
CA PRO A 94 16.81 31.44 -22.56
C PRO A 94 16.70 31.58 -21.03
N ASP A 95 15.67 32.28 -20.53
CA ASP A 95 15.42 32.61 -19.13
C ASP A 95 14.28 31.78 -18.51
N ALA A 96 13.87 30.69 -19.15
CA ALA A 96 12.76 29.85 -18.73
C ALA A 96 13.04 29.15 -17.37
N LYS A 97 12.73 29.82 -16.25
CA LYS A 97 12.95 29.31 -14.89
C LYS A 97 11.81 28.42 -14.36
N ASN A 98 10.64 28.47 -14.99
CA ASN A 98 9.40 27.91 -14.43
C ASN A 98 8.74 26.83 -15.29
N VAL A 99 9.48 26.18 -16.19
CA VAL A 99 8.93 25.05 -16.96
C VAL A 99 8.74 23.86 -16.03
N LYS A 100 7.50 23.46 -15.81
CA LYS A 100 7.16 22.24 -15.08
C LYS A 100 7.42 21.03 -15.99
N TRP A 101 8.46 20.28 -15.67
CA TRP A 101 8.83 19.04 -16.33
C TRP A 101 8.26 17.82 -15.59
N THR A 102 7.79 16.83 -16.33
CA THR A 102 7.26 15.56 -15.81
C THR A 102 8.07 14.42 -16.41
N ALA A 103 8.50 13.44 -15.62
CA ALA A 103 9.20 12.28 -16.16
C ALA A 103 8.28 11.41 -17.02
N ILE A 104 8.79 10.94 -18.16
CA ILE A 104 8.14 9.96 -19.03
C ILE A 104 9.20 9.00 -19.56
N CYS A 105 8.85 7.71 -19.63
CA CYS A 105 9.71 6.68 -20.20
C CYS A 105 9.17 6.23 -21.55
N GLY A 106 10.06 5.77 -22.43
CA GLY A 106 9.69 5.13 -23.68
C GLY A 106 8.97 3.79 -23.47
N GLY A 107 7.93 3.56 -24.28
CA GLY A 107 7.21 2.31 -24.52
C GLY A 107 6.85 1.45 -23.30
N LYS A 108 5.63 1.66 -22.76
CA LYS A 108 4.97 0.67 -21.87
C LYS A 108 4.75 -0.68 -22.57
N ASP A 109 4.63 -0.66 -23.90
CA ASP A 109 4.72 -1.82 -24.78
C ASP A 109 6.21 -2.18 -24.97
N ARG A 110 6.60 -3.32 -24.39
CA ARG A 110 7.98 -3.84 -24.41
C ARG A 110 8.53 -4.03 -25.84
N SER A 111 7.66 -4.21 -26.83
CA SER A 111 8.06 -4.30 -28.25
C SER A 111 8.42 -2.95 -28.88
N LYS A 112 8.17 -1.83 -28.16
CA LYS A 112 8.34 -0.45 -28.63
C LYS A 112 8.97 0.47 -27.58
N ALA A 113 9.84 -0.05 -26.70
CA ALA A 113 10.51 0.72 -25.64
C ALA A 113 11.29 1.96 -26.14
N TRP A 114 11.67 1.98 -27.42
CA TRP A 114 12.34 3.08 -28.11
C TRP A 114 11.44 4.29 -28.42
N LYS A 115 10.11 4.13 -28.33
CA LYS A 115 9.10 5.15 -28.67
C LYS A 115 8.59 5.84 -27.41
N VAL A 116 8.63 7.16 -27.37
CA VAL A 116 7.89 7.95 -26.37
C VAL A 116 6.52 8.28 -26.94
N ASP A 117 5.45 7.80 -26.30
CA ASP A 117 4.06 8.10 -26.70
C ASP A 117 3.51 9.27 -25.87
N LEU A 118 3.38 10.43 -26.51
CA LEU A 118 2.97 11.69 -25.88
C LEU A 118 1.47 11.73 -25.58
N ARG A 119 0.68 10.83 -26.19
CA ARG A 119 -0.76 10.69 -25.91
C ARG A 119 -1.06 10.27 -24.48
N GLU A 120 -0.14 9.54 -23.88
CA GLU A 120 -0.24 9.18 -22.47
C GLU A 120 -0.23 10.40 -21.54
N PHE A 121 0.35 11.50 -22.02
CA PHE A 121 0.37 12.77 -21.30
C PHE A 121 -0.80 13.67 -21.69
N ASP A 122 -1.12 13.77 -22.99
CA ASP A 122 -2.23 14.57 -23.50
C ASP A 122 -2.70 14.07 -24.87
N ASN A 123 -4.01 13.83 -25.02
CA ASN A 123 -4.63 13.20 -26.18
C ASN A 123 -5.19 14.17 -27.23
N GLY A 124 -5.06 15.48 -27.04
CA GLY A 124 -5.69 16.41 -27.98
C GLY A 124 -4.87 16.71 -29.24
N SER A 125 -5.57 17.19 -30.28
CA SER A 125 -4.96 17.66 -31.52
C SER A 125 -4.50 19.12 -31.44
N ASN A 126 -3.74 19.57 -32.45
CA ASN A 126 -3.28 20.94 -32.65
C ASN A 126 -2.60 21.52 -31.41
N ARG A 127 -1.55 20.83 -30.98
CA ARG A 127 -0.73 21.23 -29.83
C ARG A 127 0.73 20.88 -30.04
N VAL A 128 1.57 21.36 -29.14
CA VAL A 128 3.00 21.01 -29.08
C VAL A 128 3.38 20.62 -27.66
N ALA A 129 4.35 19.73 -27.53
CA ALA A 129 4.99 19.42 -26.26
C ALA A 129 6.51 19.40 -26.47
N TYR A 130 7.23 19.62 -25.38
CA TYR A 130 8.67 19.59 -25.38
C TYR A 130 9.13 18.35 -24.64
N LEU A 131 10.09 17.65 -25.23
CA LEU A 131 10.83 16.56 -24.60
C LEU A 131 12.24 17.05 -24.29
N ARG A 132 12.79 16.68 -23.14
CA ARG A 132 14.16 17.02 -22.74
C ARG A 132 14.86 15.81 -22.13
N SER A 133 16.13 15.61 -22.48
CA SER A 133 16.99 14.56 -21.94
C SER A 133 18.46 14.99 -22.01
N TRP A 134 19.37 14.12 -21.55
CA TRP A 134 20.81 14.37 -21.60
C TRP A 134 21.58 13.18 -22.15
N VAL A 135 22.69 13.50 -22.81
CA VAL A 135 23.64 12.54 -23.39
C VAL A 135 25.01 12.83 -22.79
N ARG A 136 25.56 11.92 -22.00
CA ARG A 136 26.92 12.04 -21.51
C ARG A 136 27.88 11.47 -22.53
N SER A 137 28.94 12.21 -22.85
CA SER A 137 30.06 11.71 -23.64
C SER A 137 31.32 11.70 -22.78
N ASP A 138 32.13 10.66 -22.85
CA ASP A 138 33.42 10.58 -22.16
C ASP A 138 34.50 11.49 -22.76
N LYS A 139 34.30 11.94 -24.00
CA LYS A 139 35.18 12.86 -24.73
C LYS A 139 34.38 13.70 -25.71
N GLU A 140 34.99 14.75 -26.24
CA GLU A 140 34.44 15.45 -27.40
C GLU A 140 34.45 14.52 -28.62
N GLN A 141 33.28 14.27 -29.22
CA GLN A 141 33.16 13.41 -30.39
C GLN A 141 31.96 13.75 -31.25
N LYS A 142 32.06 13.43 -32.54
CA LYS A 142 30.92 13.52 -33.46
C LYS A 142 29.94 12.40 -33.18
N ALA A 143 28.66 12.73 -33.24
CA ALA A 143 27.56 11.80 -33.14
C ALA A 143 26.55 12.06 -34.26
N ARG A 144 25.70 11.09 -34.50
CA ARG A 144 24.55 11.19 -35.38
C ARG A 144 23.30 10.93 -34.54
N LEU A 145 22.40 11.90 -34.51
CA LEU A 145 21.06 11.71 -33.97
C LEU A 145 20.18 11.12 -35.07
N GLU A 146 19.59 9.97 -34.79
CA GLU A 146 18.52 9.40 -35.61
C GLU A 146 17.19 9.70 -34.91
N ILE A 147 16.38 10.57 -35.52
CA ILE A 147 15.20 11.17 -34.90
C ILE A 147 13.94 10.63 -35.59
N GLY A 148 12.96 10.26 -34.77
CA GLY A 148 11.60 9.94 -35.16
C GLY A 148 10.60 10.90 -34.51
N SER A 149 9.54 11.26 -35.24
CA SER A 149 8.42 12.07 -34.78
C SER A 149 7.15 11.75 -35.56
N ASP A 150 6.01 11.79 -34.87
CA ASP A 150 4.68 11.57 -35.46
C ASP A 150 4.03 12.83 -36.06
N ASP A 151 4.79 13.91 -36.21
CA ASP A 151 4.48 15.10 -37.01
C ASP A 151 5.78 15.94 -37.05
N GLY A 152 5.71 17.25 -36.84
CA GLY A 152 6.83 18.16 -36.88
C GLY A 152 7.72 18.03 -35.65
N VAL A 153 9.04 18.13 -35.87
CA VAL A 153 10.06 18.09 -34.82
C VAL A 153 11.06 19.24 -34.98
N LYS A 154 11.42 19.88 -33.86
CA LYS A 154 12.54 20.82 -33.77
C LYS A 154 13.44 20.35 -32.65
N VAL A 155 14.75 20.28 -32.88
CA VAL A 155 15.73 19.69 -31.97
C VAL A 155 16.79 20.71 -31.63
N TRP A 156 17.12 20.81 -30.34
CA TRP A 156 18.22 21.60 -29.82
C TRP A 156 19.21 20.69 -29.11
N LEU A 157 20.50 20.94 -29.35
CA LEU A 157 21.60 20.36 -28.60
C LEU A 157 22.39 21.50 -27.95
N ASN A 158 22.53 21.47 -26.63
CA ASN A 158 23.22 22.49 -25.84
C ASN A 158 22.69 23.93 -26.15
N GLY A 159 21.37 24.06 -26.32
CA GLY A 159 20.69 25.32 -26.64
C GLY A 159 20.75 25.75 -28.11
N ALA A 160 21.56 25.10 -28.95
CA ALA A 160 21.64 25.41 -30.38
C ALA A 160 20.68 24.52 -31.18
N VAL A 161 19.90 25.12 -32.09
CA VAL A 161 19.04 24.36 -33.02
C VAL A 161 19.91 23.46 -33.88
N SER A 162 19.72 22.16 -33.77
CA SER A 162 20.45 21.14 -34.52
C SER A 162 19.64 20.61 -35.70
N HIS A 163 18.31 20.51 -35.56
CA HIS A 163 17.45 19.98 -36.62
C HIS A 163 16.05 20.58 -36.56
N THR A 164 15.42 20.78 -37.72
CA THR A 164 14.04 21.27 -37.83
C THR A 164 13.34 20.56 -38.98
N GLN A 165 12.13 20.08 -38.73
CA GLN A 165 11.28 19.49 -39.76
C GLN A 165 9.80 19.72 -39.42
N ASN A 166 9.09 20.54 -40.20
CA ASN A 166 7.68 20.85 -40.00
C ASN A 166 6.79 20.12 -41.01
N VAL A 167 6.45 18.87 -40.72
CA VAL A 167 5.71 17.98 -41.63
C VAL A 167 4.68 17.18 -40.84
N ASN A 168 3.58 16.77 -41.47
CA ASN A 168 2.67 15.79 -40.86
C ASN A 168 3.04 14.40 -41.39
N ARG A 169 3.32 13.43 -40.51
CA ARG A 169 3.80 12.10 -40.90
C ARG A 169 3.67 11.12 -39.75
N ALA A 170 3.56 9.84 -40.05
CA ALA A 170 3.66 8.82 -39.01
C ALA A 170 5.09 8.69 -38.47
N LEU A 171 5.24 8.32 -37.20
CA LEU A 171 6.54 8.01 -36.59
C LEU A 171 7.25 6.86 -37.31
N ALA A 172 8.47 7.10 -37.78
CA ALA A 172 9.42 6.07 -38.17
C ALA A 172 10.79 6.29 -37.50
N VAL A 173 11.46 5.20 -37.11
CA VAL A 173 12.79 5.24 -36.47
C VAL A 173 13.82 5.80 -37.45
N GLY A 174 14.54 6.84 -37.00
CA GLY A 174 15.65 7.42 -37.77
C GLY A 174 15.25 7.99 -39.13
N GLN A 175 13.99 8.42 -39.26
CA GLN A 175 13.49 9.08 -40.46
C GLN A 175 14.18 10.42 -40.73
N ASP A 176 14.61 11.13 -39.68
CA ASP A 176 15.55 12.23 -39.79
C ASP A 176 16.90 11.82 -39.19
N LYS A 177 17.97 12.35 -39.79
CA LYS A 177 19.34 12.03 -39.44
C LYS A 177 20.13 13.32 -39.44
N VAL A 178 20.76 13.65 -38.32
CA VAL A 178 21.56 14.87 -38.19
C VAL A 178 22.88 14.56 -37.51
N GLU A 179 23.97 15.04 -38.10
CA GLU A 179 25.28 15.02 -37.47
C GLU A 179 25.40 16.16 -36.46
N VAL A 180 25.90 15.84 -35.27
CA VAL A 180 26.10 16.77 -34.17
C VAL A 180 27.47 16.54 -33.53
N ALA A 181 27.97 17.54 -32.80
CA ALA A 181 29.17 17.40 -31.97
C ALA A 181 28.75 17.33 -30.51
N LEU A 182 29.08 16.21 -29.85
CA LEU A 182 28.95 16.08 -28.40
C LEU A 182 30.21 16.64 -27.75
N LYS A 183 30.01 17.50 -26.75
CA LYS A 183 31.08 17.93 -25.84
C LYS A 183 31.40 16.80 -24.86
N GLU A 184 32.62 16.79 -24.32
CA GLU A 184 32.93 15.98 -23.16
C GLU A 184 32.00 16.34 -21.98
N GLY A 185 31.51 15.34 -21.27
CA GLY A 185 30.52 15.50 -20.21
C GLY A 185 29.08 15.50 -20.72
N TRP A 186 28.20 16.23 -20.03
CA TRP A 186 26.76 16.18 -20.25
C TRP A 186 26.29 17.17 -21.32
N ASN A 187 25.61 16.64 -22.34
CA ASN A 187 25.00 17.41 -23.42
C ASN A 187 23.48 17.45 -23.24
N ASP A 188 22.91 18.66 -23.26
CA ASP A 188 21.46 18.89 -23.12
C ASP A 188 20.77 18.69 -24.47
N LEU A 189 19.77 17.81 -24.53
CA LEU A 189 19.00 17.53 -25.73
C LEU A 189 17.53 17.87 -25.50
N MET A 190 16.97 18.75 -26.33
CA MET A 190 15.57 19.14 -26.27
C MET A 190 14.90 18.96 -27.63
N LEU A 191 13.66 18.46 -27.64
CA LEU A 191 12.81 18.35 -28.81
C LEU A 191 11.51 19.13 -28.58
N LYS A 192 10.99 19.75 -29.63
CA LYS A 192 9.60 20.22 -29.73
C LYS A 192 8.91 19.31 -30.72
N VAL A 193 7.82 18.69 -30.31
CA VAL A 193 7.04 17.75 -31.15
C VAL A 193 5.64 18.32 -31.33
N THR A 194 5.23 18.56 -32.57
CA THR A 194 3.88 19.03 -32.89
C THR A 194 2.90 17.86 -32.98
N GLN A 195 1.61 18.15 -32.88
CA GLN A 195 0.52 17.16 -32.96
C GLN A 195 -0.62 17.69 -33.82
N GLY A 196 -0.80 17.13 -35.01
CA GLY A 196 -1.84 17.38 -35.99
C GLY A 196 -3.08 16.52 -35.81
N GLY A 197 -2.93 15.27 -35.34
CA GLY A 197 -4.02 14.35 -34.99
C GLY A 197 -3.62 12.87 -35.09
N ALA A 198 -4.47 11.97 -34.56
CA ALA A 198 -4.26 10.52 -34.46
C ALA A 198 -3.20 10.08 -33.43
N ASP A 199 -2.01 9.68 -33.86
CA ASP A 199 -0.91 9.26 -32.98
C ASP A 199 -0.15 10.51 -32.48
N TRP A 200 0.69 10.39 -31.45
CA TRP A 200 1.62 11.46 -31.07
C TRP A 200 2.83 10.88 -30.38
N ALA A 201 3.99 10.93 -31.02
CA ALA A 201 5.17 10.26 -30.49
C ALA A 201 6.48 10.79 -31.04
N ALA A 202 7.57 10.44 -30.36
CA ALA A 202 8.93 10.71 -30.82
C ALA A 202 9.90 9.60 -30.39
N SER A 203 11.05 9.55 -31.05
CA SER A 203 12.18 8.71 -30.68
C SER A 203 13.49 9.40 -31.04
N VAL A 204 14.55 9.17 -30.28
CA VAL A 204 15.90 9.60 -30.64
C VAL A 204 16.88 8.49 -30.31
N ARG A 205 17.78 8.22 -31.25
CA ARG A 205 18.93 7.35 -31.08
C ARG A 205 20.23 8.12 -31.29
N VAL A 206 21.27 7.82 -30.51
CA VAL A 206 22.60 8.43 -30.65
C VAL A 206 23.58 7.40 -31.20
N ARG A 207 24.16 7.66 -32.38
CA ARG A 207 25.03 6.71 -33.10
C ARG A 207 26.29 7.37 -33.61
N ALA A 208 27.26 6.56 -34.05
CA ALA A 208 28.35 7.05 -34.88
C ALA A 208 27.82 7.42 -36.29
N ALA A 209 28.61 8.17 -37.07
CA ALA A 209 28.21 8.65 -38.39
C ALA A 209 27.81 7.50 -39.36
N ASP A 210 28.55 6.39 -39.28
CA ASP A 210 28.30 5.15 -40.04
C ASP A 210 27.06 4.37 -39.56
N GLY A 211 26.38 4.84 -38.52
CA GLY A 211 25.22 4.21 -37.93
C GLY A 211 25.54 3.07 -36.97
N SER A 212 26.80 2.86 -36.57
CA SER A 212 27.20 1.94 -35.51
C SER A 212 27.01 2.55 -34.11
N ALA A 213 27.14 1.72 -33.06
CA ALA A 213 27.04 2.18 -31.67
C ALA A 213 28.17 3.18 -31.37
N LEU A 214 27.85 4.27 -30.68
CA LEU A 214 28.84 5.30 -30.35
C LEU A 214 29.49 4.99 -29.00
N PRO A 215 30.78 4.59 -28.95
CA PRO A 215 31.44 4.26 -27.69
C PRO A 215 31.58 5.48 -26.78
N GLY A 216 31.59 5.24 -25.47
CA GLY A 216 31.80 6.29 -24.47
C GLY A 216 30.59 7.19 -24.22
N VAL A 217 29.42 6.84 -24.78
CA VAL A 217 28.18 7.57 -24.58
C VAL A 217 27.27 6.87 -23.58
N LEU A 218 26.74 7.63 -22.62
CA LEU A 218 25.73 7.18 -21.66
C LEU A 218 24.46 8.02 -21.82
N LEU A 219 23.31 7.35 -21.83
CA LEU A 219 22.00 7.97 -22.00
C LEU A 219 21.25 7.99 -20.67
N LEU A 220 20.35 8.95 -20.49
CA LEU A 220 19.57 9.14 -19.25
C LEU A 220 18.77 7.90 -18.78
N GLY A 221 18.61 6.86 -19.60
CA GLY A 221 17.95 5.60 -19.23
C GLY A 221 18.89 4.45 -18.82
N ASP A 222 20.20 4.67 -18.83
CA ASP A 222 21.22 3.66 -18.47
C ASP A 222 21.58 3.80 -16.97
N PRO A 223 21.51 2.72 -16.16
CA PRO A 223 21.99 2.73 -14.78
C PRO A 223 23.44 3.23 -14.62
N LYS A 224 24.30 3.00 -15.62
CA LYS A 224 25.68 3.50 -15.65
C LYS A 224 25.74 5.02 -15.79
N ALA A 225 24.77 5.64 -16.46
CA ALA A 225 24.66 7.10 -16.56
C ALA A 225 24.44 7.73 -15.19
N LEU A 226 23.68 7.06 -14.31
CA LEU A 226 23.44 7.52 -12.94
C LEU A 226 24.72 7.46 -12.09
N GLN A 227 25.50 6.38 -12.23
CA GLN A 227 26.79 6.25 -11.56
C GLN A 227 27.80 7.27 -12.06
N ALA A 228 27.79 7.56 -13.37
CA ALA A 228 28.62 8.59 -13.96
C ALA A 228 28.24 9.98 -13.43
N ALA A 229 26.93 10.32 -13.40
CA ALA A 229 26.44 11.58 -12.84
C ALA A 229 26.83 11.73 -11.35
N ALA A 230 26.69 10.66 -10.56
CA ALA A 230 27.12 10.63 -9.16
C ALA A 230 28.62 10.87 -9.00
N SER A 231 29.44 10.35 -9.91
CA SER A 231 30.89 10.55 -9.90
C SER A 231 31.26 11.99 -10.32
N ASP A 232 30.55 12.55 -11.29
CA ASP A 232 30.79 13.90 -11.82
C ASP A 232 30.45 15.02 -10.80
N LEU A 233 29.70 14.73 -9.71
CA LEU A 233 29.51 15.67 -8.58
C LEU A 233 30.83 16.11 -7.91
N GLY A 234 31.85 15.26 -7.98
CA GLY A 234 33.19 15.54 -7.49
C GLY A 234 33.97 16.54 -8.37
N ASN A 235 33.55 16.73 -9.62
CA ASN A 235 34.18 17.60 -10.60
C ASN A 235 33.56 19.01 -10.54
N GLY A 236 34.36 20.02 -10.19
CA GLY A 236 33.89 21.38 -9.91
C GLY A 236 33.11 22.04 -11.05
N ASP A 237 33.52 21.80 -12.29
CA ASP A 237 32.92 22.44 -13.48
C ASP A 237 31.60 21.78 -13.91
N GLN A 238 31.38 20.51 -13.50
CA GLN A 238 30.19 19.73 -13.88
C GLN A 238 29.20 19.55 -12.73
N ARG A 239 29.55 19.94 -11.50
CA ARG A 239 28.78 19.67 -10.27
C ARG A 239 27.32 20.12 -10.35
N THR A 240 27.06 21.36 -10.75
CA THR A 240 25.71 21.93 -10.77
C THR A 240 24.81 21.22 -11.78
N GLN A 241 25.36 20.93 -12.97
CA GLN A 241 24.66 20.21 -14.02
C GLN A 241 24.42 18.75 -13.63
N ALA A 242 25.42 18.09 -13.04
CA ALA A 242 25.31 16.72 -12.55
C ALA A 242 24.27 16.59 -11.43
N ALA A 243 24.18 17.56 -10.51
CA ALA A 243 23.16 17.58 -9.46
C ALA A 243 21.74 17.72 -10.04
N GLU A 244 21.53 18.65 -10.98
CA GLU A 244 20.23 18.83 -11.64
C GLU A 244 19.82 17.56 -12.41
N ILE A 245 20.76 16.94 -13.12
CA ILE A 245 20.55 15.69 -13.86
C ILE A 245 20.21 14.55 -12.90
N LEU A 246 20.96 14.38 -11.80
CA LEU A 246 20.69 13.36 -10.77
C LEU A 246 19.29 13.48 -10.19
N THR A 247 18.88 14.69 -9.78
CA THR A 247 17.54 14.95 -9.22
C THR A 247 16.44 14.52 -10.19
N LYS A 248 16.62 14.83 -11.48
CA LYS A 248 15.67 14.47 -12.55
C LYS A 248 15.70 12.99 -12.92
N MET A 249 16.88 12.37 -12.88
CA MET A 249 17.08 10.94 -13.16
C MET A 249 16.45 10.07 -12.08
N VAL A 250 16.55 10.44 -10.81
CA VAL A 250 15.91 9.69 -9.72
C VAL A 250 14.41 9.58 -9.95
N ASP A 251 13.72 10.67 -10.28
CA ASP A 251 12.28 10.64 -10.53
C ASP A 251 11.89 9.77 -11.75
N ALA A 252 12.78 9.60 -12.73
CA ALA A 252 12.55 8.82 -13.94
C ALA A 252 12.97 7.34 -13.83
N ILE A 253 14.05 7.04 -13.10
CA ILE A 253 14.75 5.74 -13.12
C ILE A 253 14.53 4.96 -11.83
N SER A 254 14.22 5.62 -10.70
CA SER A 254 14.02 4.94 -9.41
C SER A 254 12.91 3.89 -9.43
N VAL A 255 11.98 4.01 -10.38
CA VAL A 255 10.90 3.04 -10.61
C VAL A 255 11.41 1.76 -11.25
N VAL A 256 12.39 1.87 -12.14
CA VAL A 256 12.87 0.77 -13.00
C VAL A 256 14.09 0.08 -12.40
N TYR A 257 15.02 0.85 -11.82
CA TYR A 257 16.27 0.36 -11.23
C TYR A 257 16.46 0.89 -9.80
N PRO A 258 15.60 0.51 -8.84
CA PRO A 258 15.56 1.09 -7.50
C PRO A 258 16.85 0.86 -6.70
N ASP A 259 17.46 -0.33 -6.81
CA ASP A 259 18.65 -0.70 -6.05
C ASP A 259 19.91 0.01 -6.58
N GLU A 260 20.07 0.05 -7.90
CA GLU A 260 21.13 0.79 -8.57
C GLU A 260 20.99 2.30 -8.33
N THR A 261 19.75 2.79 -8.31
CA THR A 261 19.45 4.20 -7.99
C THR A 261 19.91 4.54 -6.58
N LYS A 262 19.55 3.70 -5.61
CA LYS A 262 19.94 3.88 -4.21
C LYS A 262 21.45 3.76 -4.01
N ALA A 263 22.10 2.79 -4.65
CA ALA A 263 23.54 2.61 -4.56
C ALA A 263 24.30 3.82 -5.13
N ALA A 264 23.87 4.34 -6.28
CA ALA A 264 24.45 5.53 -6.86
C ALA A 264 24.25 6.77 -5.98
N LEU A 265 23.05 6.95 -5.39
CA LEU A 265 22.76 8.06 -4.48
C LEU A 265 23.54 7.98 -3.16
N LYS A 266 23.72 6.78 -2.58
CA LYS A 266 24.57 6.60 -1.39
C LYS A 266 26.03 6.98 -1.69
N LYS A 267 26.56 6.48 -2.80
CA LYS A 267 27.92 6.82 -3.25
C LYS A 267 28.06 8.32 -3.55
N ALA A 268 27.05 8.94 -4.15
CA ALA A 268 27.00 10.39 -4.37
C ALA A 268 27.02 11.18 -3.05
N ALA A 269 26.29 10.72 -2.02
CA ALA A 269 26.27 11.35 -0.70
C ALA A 269 27.65 11.30 -0.02
N GLU A 270 28.39 10.19 -0.17
CA GLU A 270 29.75 10.02 0.35
C GLU A 270 30.74 10.97 -0.35
N LEU A 271 30.60 11.15 -1.68
CA LEU A 271 31.48 12.00 -2.48
C LEU A 271 31.15 13.49 -2.38
N ALA A 272 29.92 13.83 -1.99
CA ALA A 272 29.48 15.22 -1.84
C ALA A 272 30.24 15.90 -0.69
N LYS A 273 30.97 16.98 -1.00
CA LYS A 273 31.65 17.84 -0.03
C LYS A 273 30.81 19.05 0.40
N ASP A 274 29.75 19.36 -0.34
CA ASP A 274 28.87 20.50 -0.14
C ASP A 274 27.59 20.07 0.59
N ASP A 275 27.21 20.81 1.64
CA ASP A 275 26.07 20.47 2.50
C ASP A 275 24.71 20.64 1.81
N SER A 276 24.60 21.55 0.84
CA SER A 276 23.37 21.70 0.04
C SER A 276 23.16 20.48 -0.86
N VAL A 277 24.24 20.01 -1.50
CA VAL A 277 24.22 18.80 -2.33
C VAL A 277 23.91 17.56 -1.49
N ARG A 278 24.49 17.44 -0.28
CA ARG A 278 24.14 16.36 0.66
C ARG A 278 22.67 16.36 1.06
N LYS A 279 22.10 17.54 1.31
CA LYS A 279 20.68 17.69 1.67
C LYS A 279 19.75 17.32 0.51
N GLU A 280 20.13 17.67 -0.71
CA GLU A 280 19.38 17.30 -1.92
C GLU A 280 19.43 15.79 -2.17
N ILE A 281 20.63 15.17 -2.11
CA ILE A 281 20.81 13.72 -2.22
C ILE A 281 20.09 12.98 -1.09
N SER A 282 20.12 13.49 0.14
CA SER A 282 19.33 12.93 1.26
C SER A 282 17.83 13.00 0.97
N GLY A 283 17.33 14.12 0.44
CA GLY A 283 15.92 14.23 0.04
C GLY A 283 15.53 13.28 -1.10
N LEU A 284 16.46 12.98 -2.01
CA LEU A 284 16.28 11.97 -3.06
C LEU A 284 16.31 10.54 -2.50
N LEU A 285 17.23 10.24 -1.57
CA LEU A 285 17.27 8.98 -0.84
C LEU A 285 15.98 8.79 -0.03
N ASP A 286 15.47 9.83 0.62
CA ASP A 286 14.21 9.82 1.37
C ASP A 286 12.98 9.65 0.47
N LYS A 287 13.05 10.08 -0.80
CA LYS A 287 12.00 9.82 -1.81
C LYS A 287 12.10 8.39 -2.34
N SER A 288 13.31 7.90 -2.59
CA SER A 288 13.57 6.53 -3.07
C SER A 288 13.26 5.48 -2.00
N SER A 289 13.51 5.78 -0.72
CA SER A 289 13.22 4.89 0.42
C SER A 289 11.73 4.79 0.78
N LYS A 290 10.86 5.67 0.26
CA LYS A 290 9.39 5.51 0.45
C LYS A 290 8.84 4.23 -0.15
N PHE A 291 9.57 3.62 -1.07
CA PHE A 291 9.23 2.37 -1.73
C PHE A 291 10.02 1.18 -1.19
N GLU A 292 10.84 1.37 -0.14
CA GLU A 292 11.60 0.28 0.49
C GLU A 292 10.68 -0.89 0.84
N ASP A 293 11.23 -2.07 0.57
CA ASP A 293 10.75 -3.42 0.89
C ASP A 293 9.71 -4.02 -0.04
N TYR A 294 9.08 -3.23 -0.93
CA TYR A 294 8.12 -3.78 -1.89
C TYR A 294 8.82 -4.67 -2.92
N ILE A 295 8.31 -5.89 -3.03
CA ILE A 295 8.76 -6.86 -4.01
C ILE A 295 8.25 -6.41 -5.38
N THR A 296 9.17 -6.15 -6.30
CA THR A 296 8.88 -5.75 -7.68
C THR A 296 9.16 -6.85 -8.71
N THR A 297 9.89 -7.90 -8.32
CA THR A 297 10.25 -9.03 -9.17
C THR A 297 9.25 -10.18 -8.98
N TRP A 298 8.40 -10.42 -9.97
CA TRP A 298 7.37 -11.47 -9.93
C TRP A 298 7.31 -12.23 -11.25
N GLN A 299 6.94 -13.50 -11.18
CA GLN A 299 6.36 -14.22 -12.31
C GLN A 299 4.84 -14.26 -12.15
N LEU A 300 4.14 -14.29 -13.29
CA LEU A 300 2.70 -14.29 -13.42
C LEU A 300 2.24 -15.59 -14.08
N SER A 301 1.16 -16.18 -13.56
CA SER A 301 0.45 -17.29 -14.19
C SER A 301 -1.05 -16.97 -14.27
N GLY A 302 -1.63 -17.11 -15.46
CA GLY A 302 -3.03 -16.85 -15.73
C GLY A 302 -3.28 -16.25 -17.12
N PRO A 303 -4.50 -15.80 -17.42
CA PRO A 303 -5.65 -15.85 -16.53
C PRO A 303 -6.17 -17.28 -16.36
N HIS A 304 -6.55 -17.63 -15.15
CA HIS A 304 -7.20 -18.89 -14.82
C HIS A 304 -8.70 -18.64 -14.68
N LEU A 305 -9.51 -19.42 -15.36
CA LEU A 305 -10.96 -19.26 -15.42
C LEU A 305 -11.64 -20.62 -15.34
N GLN A 306 -12.88 -20.60 -14.87
CA GLN A 306 -13.77 -21.76 -14.89
C GLN A 306 -15.13 -21.28 -15.39
N ASP A 307 -15.65 -21.95 -16.41
CA ASP A 307 -16.90 -21.54 -17.06
C ASP A 307 -18.05 -21.38 -16.04
N GLY A 308 -18.70 -20.22 -16.09
CA GLY A 308 -19.83 -19.90 -15.21
C GLY A 308 -19.46 -19.58 -13.76
N VAL A 309 -18.17 -19.51 -13.40
CA VAL A 309 -17.71 -19.19 -12.04
C VAL A 309 -17.22 -17.74 -11.97
N ASP A 310 -17.78 -16.95 -11.07
CA ASP A 310 -17.36 -15.57 -10.87
C ASP A 310 -16.01 -15.46 -10.15
N GLY A 311 -15.36 -14.30 -10.29
CA GLY A 311 -14.03 -14.05 -9.72
C GLY A 311 -13.93 -14.35 -8.23
N LYS A 312 -14.94 -13.96 -7.46
CA LYS A 312 -15.00 -14.23 -6.03
C LYS A 312 -15.03 -15.74 -5.73
N SER A 313 -15.77 -16.50 -6.52
CA SER A 313 -15.88 -17.96 -6.35
C SER A 313 -14.65 -18.72 -6.82
N LEU A 314 -13.85 -18.15 -7.73
CA LEU A 314 -12.55 -18.71 -8.13
C LEU A 314 -11.53 -18.76 -7.00
N PHE A 315 -11.76 -18.08 -5.87
CA PHE A 315 -10.85 -18.03 -4.73
C PHE A 315 -10.54 -19.42 -4.15
N ASP A 316 -11.56 -20.28 -4.07
CA ASP A 316 -11.44 -21.63 -3.53
C ASP A 316 -11.20 -22.71 -4.62
N VAL A 317 -11.25 -22.31 -5.90
CA VAL A 317 -10.95 -23.20 -7.03
C VAL A 317 -9.44 -23.37 -7.16
N ALA A 318 -8.93 -24.59 -6.96
CA ALA A 318 -7.52 -24.88 -7.17
C ALA A 318 -7.19 -24.89 -8.68
N PHE A 319 -6.17 -24.12 -9.05
CA PHE A 319 -5.60 -24.10 -10.40
C PHE A 319 -4.19 -24.71 -10.42
N PRO A 320 -3.59 -24.97 -11.60
CA PRO A 320 -2.28 -25.59 -11.69
C PRO A 320 -1.18 -24.96 -10.81
N PRO A 321 -1.12 -23.63 -10.58
CA PRO A 321 -0.18 -23.03 -9.63
C PRO A 321 -0.34 -23.46 -8.17
N GLU A 322 -1.48 -24.03 -7.75
CA GLU A 322 -1.68 -24.57 -6.40
C GLU A 322 -1.20 -26.04 -6.27
N ASN A 323 -0.78 -26.68 -7.37
CA ASN A 323 -0.27 -28.05 -7.33
C ASN A 323 1.10 -28.17 -6.65
N PRO A 324 1.43 -29.32 -6.04
CA PRO A 324 2.69 -29.59 -5.37
C PRO A 324 3.96 -29.38 -6.21
N ASP A 325 3.87 -29.32 -7.55
CA ASP A 325 5.01 -29.03 -8.43
C ASP A 325 4.68 -27.89 -9.43
N HIS A 326 3.59 -27.17 -9.20
CA HIS A 326 2.97 -26.27 -10.18
C HIS A 326 2.72 -26.93 -11.55
N ALA A 327 2.59 -28.26 -11.59
CA ALA A 327 2.45 -29.01 -12.82
C ALA A 327 1.25 -28.50 -13.63
N GLY A 328 1.50 -28.09 -14.88
CA GLY A 328 0.51 -27.48 -15.77
C GLY A 328 0.38 -25.96 -15.67
N ALA A 329 1.15 -25.28 -14.81
CA ALA A 329 1.18 -23.81 -14.75
C ALA A 329 2.19 -23.23 -15.75
N THR A 330 1.73 -22.33 -16.60
CA THR A 330 2.60 -21.48 -17.42
C THR A 330 2.95 -20.23 -16.64
N TRP A 331 4.23 -19.87 -16.61
CA TRP A 331 4.75 -18.69 -15.92
C TRP A 331 5.42 -17.76 -16.92
N SER A 332 5.16 -16.46 -16.79
CA SER A 332 5.84 -15.40 -17.54
C SER A 332 6.32 -14.32 -16.57
N PRO A 333 7.31 -13.49 -16.92
CA PRO A 333 7.66 -12.33 -16.11
C PRO A 333 6.47 -11.38 -15.96
N MET A 334 6.21 -10.90 -14.73
CA MET A 334 5.22 -9.87 -14.47
C MET A 334 5.77 -8.51 -14.93
N PRO A 335 5.04 -7.73 -15.76
CA PRO A 335 5.48 -6.39 -16.14
C PRO A 335 5.59 -5.46 -14.93
N ALA A 336 6.71 -4.73 -14.83
CA ALA A 336 6.89 -3.69 -13.83
C ALA A 336 5.84 -2.57 -14.01
N ASN A 337 5.39 -1.98 -12.91
CA ASN A 337 4.53 -0.82 -12.98
C ASN A 337 5.34 0.46 -13.17
N LEU A 338 5.14 1.09 -14.32
CA LEU A 338 5.81 2.31 -14.73
C LEU A 338 5.12 3.59 -14.20
N ASP A 339 4.09 3.48 -13.35
CA ASP A 339 3.54 4.63 -12.63
C ASP A 339 4.44 5.02 -11.45
N PRO A 340 5.15 6.17 -11.51
CA PRO A 340 6.03 6.61 -10.44
C PRO A 340 5.31 6.89 -9.11
N LYS A 341 3.97 6.99 -9.10
CA LYS A 341 3.18 7.13 -7.88
C LYS A 341 2.87 5.80 -7.20
N GLN A 342 2.92 4.68 -7.95
CA GLN A 342 2.58 3.35 -7.44
C GLN A 342 3.53 2.24 -7.93
N PRO A 343 4.86 2.44 -7.95
CA PRO A 343 5.81 1.46 -8.51
C PRO A 343 5.79 0.11 -7.77
N TRP A 344 5.32 0.12 -6.52
CA TRP A 344 5.11 -1.04 -5.64
C TRP A 344 3.93 -1.94 -6.05
N CYS A 345 3.09 -1.48 -6.96
CA CYS A 345 1.83 -2.12 -7.33
C CYS A 345 1.97 -2.90 -8.64
N MET A 346 1.78 -4.22 -8.63
CA MET A 346 1.79 -5.04 -9.85
C MET A 346 0.40 -5.00 -10.51
N LEU A 347 0.31 -4.36 -11.68
CA LEU A 347 -0.94 -4.14 -12.42
C LEU A 347 -1.26 -5.34 -13.32
N ILE A 348 -1.88 -6.37 -12.74
CA ILE A 348 -2.26 -7.62 -13.42
C ILE A 348 -3.25 -7.34 -14.56
N GLU A 349 -4.09 -6.29 -14.45
CA GLU A 349 -5.03 -5.93 -15.50
C GLU A 349 -4.32 -5.55 -16.81
N LYS A 350 -3.11 -4.98 -16.72
CA LYS A 350 -2.32 -4.62 -17.90
C LYS A 350 -1.69 -5.84 -18.57
N ALA A 351 -1.45 -6.90 -17.81
CA ALA A 351 -0.83 -8.11 -18.31
C ALA A 351 -1.85 -9.11 -18.89
N LEU A 352 -2.98 -9.31 -18.22
CA LEU A 352 -3.95 -10.36 -18.57
C LEU A 352 -5.34 -9.81 -18.91
N GLY A 353 -5.73 -8.69 -18.30
CA GLY A 353 -7.03 -8.03 -18.48
C GLY A 353 -8.26 -8.87 -18.14
N GLY A 354 -9.42 -8.19 -18.13
CA GLY A 354 -10.78 -8.75 -18.03
C GLY A 354 -11.21 -9.29 -16.65
N ASP A 355 -12.48 -9.71 -16.58
CA ASP A 355 -13.19 -10.00 -15.33
C ASP A 355 -13.41 -11.50 -15.09
N HIS A 356 -13.73 -11.88 -13.85
CA HIS A 356 -14.09 -13.25 -13.45
C HIS A 356 -13.00 -14.29 -13.74
N ARG A 357 -11.78 -13.99 -13.28
CA ARG A 357 -10.59 -14.81 -13.48
C ARG A 357 -9.67 -14.72 -12.27
N ALA A 358 -8.69 -15.60 -12.19
CA ALA A 358 -7.65 -15.57 -11.18
C ALA A 358 -6.27 -15.52 -11.85
N ALA A 359 -5.31 -14.95 -11.13
CA ALA A 359 -3.92 -14.94 -11.51
C ALA A 359 -3.08 -15.32 -10.30
N TYR A 360 -1.89 -15.83 -10.57
CA TYR A 360 -0.94 -16.15 -9.55
C TYR A 360 0.32 -15.34 -9.77
N LEU A 361 0.81 -14.73 -8.70
CA LEU A 361 2.12 -14.12 -8.67
C LEU A 361 3.05 -15.00 -7.84
N ARG A 362 4.25 -15.30 -8.34
CA ARG A 362 5.28 -15.98 -7.54
C ARG A 362 6.61 -15.26 -7.60
N THR A 363 7.39 -15.41 -6.53
CA THR A 363 8.75 -14.89 -6.39
C THR A 363 9.51 -15.71 -5.35
N TYR A 364 10.81 -15.45 -5.24
CA TYR A 364 11.68 -16.06 -4.26
C TYR A 364 12.39 -14.98 -3.45
N VAL A 365 12.43 -15.17 -2.13
CA VAL A 365 13.03 -14.22 -1.19
C VAL A 365 14.14 -14.89 -0.40
N TRP A 366 15.37 -14.45 -0.61
CA TRP A 366 16.52 -14.89 0.16
C TRP A 366 16.57 -14.14 1.49
N SER A 367 16.81 -14.86 2.58
CA SER A 367 17.08 -14.29 3.89
C SER A 367 18.48 -14.70 4.37
N PRO A 368 19.28 -13.77 4.91
CA PRO A 368 20.65 -14.04 5.37
C PRO A 368 20.69 -14.93 6.62
N LYS A 369 19.58 -15.02 7.34
CA LYS A 369 19.42 -15.79 8.56
C LYS A 369 17.96 -16.18 8.72
N LYS A 370 17.69 -17.15 9.58
CA LYS A 370 16.32 -17.36 10.06
C LYS A 370 15.90 -16.13 10.86
N GLN A 371 14.80 -15.48 10.47
CA GLN A 371 14.32 -14.28 11.15
C GLN A 371 12.80 -14.12 11.03
N ASP A 372 12.20 -13.60 12.09
CA ASP A 372 10.79 -13.23 12.09
C ASP A 372 10.59 -11.96 11.27
N ALA A 373 9.48 -11.93 10.53
CA ALA A 373 9.13 -10.87 9.61
C ALA A 373 7.62 -10.62 9.68
N ARG A 374 7.21 -9.43 9.25
CA ARG A 374 5.83 -9.11 8.92
C ARG A 374 5.70 -9.00 7.41
N LEU A 375 4.93 -9.89 6.81
CA LEU A 375 4.54 -9.80 5.41
C LEU A 375 3.34 -8.88 5.29
N GLU A 376 3.52 -7.74 4.62
CA GLU A 376 2.48 -6.78 4.32
C GLU A 376 2.03 -6.92 2.87
N LEU A 377 0.73 -6.95 2.63
CA LEU A 377 0.13 -7.32 1.37
C LEU A 377 -0.95 -6.34 0.96
N GLY A 378 -1.24 -6.30 -0.34
CA GLY A 378 -2.40 -5.64 -0.90
C GLY A 378 -2.86 -6.34 -2.17
N SER A 379 -4.16 -6.27 -2.46
CA SER A 379 -4.73 -6.74 -3.71
C SER A 379 -5.93 -5.90 -4.13
N ASP A 380 -6.14 -5.82 -5.44
CA ASP A 380 -7.45 -5.55 -6.01
C ASP A 380 -8.18 -6.89 -6.10
N ASP A 381 -9.31 -7.01 -5.41
CA ASP A 381 -10.06 -8.24 -5.13
C ASP A 381 -9.34 -9.28 -4.25
N GLY A 382 -9.71 -10.56 -4.34
CA GLY A 382 -9.39 -11.57 -3.33
C GLY A 382 -7.93 -12.02 -3.37
N LEU A 383 -7.31 -12.22 -2.21
CA LEU A 383 -5.90 -12.59 -2.06
C LEU A 383 -5.70 -13.86 -1.21
N LYS A 384 -4.96 -14.84 -1.71
CA LYS A 384 -4.50 -16.02 -0.94
C LYS A 384 -3.00 -16.16 -1.10
N VAL A 385 -2.28 -16.46 -0.02
CA VAL A 385 -0.82 -16.37 0.04
C VAL A 385 -0.23 -17.62 0.66
N TRP A 386 0.80 -18.15 0.01
CA TRP A 386 1.63 -19.24 0.50
C TRP A 386 3.07 -18.76 0.69
N LEU A 387 3.66 -19.14 1.82
CA LEU A 387 5.10 -18.99 2.08
C LEU A 387 5.67 -20.39 2.31
N ASN A 388 6.68 -20.77 1.53
CA ASN A 388 7.31 -22.10 1.61
C ASN A 388 6.29 -23.26 1.53
N GLY A 389 5.27 -23.12 0.67
CA GLY A 389 4.22 -24.14 0.46
C GLY A 389 3.07 -24.10 1.46
N GLU A 390 3.18 -23.34 2.55
CA GLU A 390 2.13 -23.22 3.58
C GLU A 390 1.27 -21.98 3.35
N VAL A 391 -0.06 -22.12 3.44
CA VAL A 391 -0.96 -20.97 3.39
C VAL A 391 -0.74 -20.12 4.65
N VAL A 392 -0.20 -18.92 4.46
CA VAL A 392 0.02 -17.95 5.54
C VAL A 392 -1.07 -16.88 5.61
N HIS A 393 -1.77 -16.61 4.50
CA HIS A 393 -2.85 -15.61 4.48
C HIS A 393 -3.94 -15.97 3.46
N ALA A 394 -5.19 -15.62 3.75
CA ALA A 394 -6.33 -15.80 2.85
C ALA A 394 -7.41 -14.76 3.15
N ASN A 395 -7.74 -13.92 2.18
CA ASN A 395 -8.76 -12.88 2.28
C ASN A 395 -9.49 -12.70 0.94
N ASN A 396 -10.69 -13.27 0.83
CA ASN A 396 -11.53 -13.18 -0.38
C ASN A 396 -12.44 -11.94 -0.36
N ALA A 397 -11.83 -10.76 -0.43
CA ALA A 397 -12.51 -9.47 -0.40
C ALA A 397 -12.69 -8.90 -1.82
N LEU A 398 -13.76 -8.14 -2.04
CA LEU A 398 -13.89 -7.25 -3.21
C LEU A 398 -13.41 -5.86 -2.79
N ARG A 399 -12.27 -5.41 -3.29
CA ARG A 399 -11.59 -4.22 -2.78
C ARG A 399 -10.64 -3.66 -3.83
N ALA A 400 -10.41 -2.35 -3.83
CA ALA A 400 -9.35 -1.76 -4.64
C ALA A 400 -7.98 -2.06 -4.02
N ILE A 401 -6.93 -2.07 -4.83
CA ILE A 401 -5.54 -2.21 -4.36
C ILE A 401 -5.14 -1.10 -3.38
N GLY A 402 -4.48 -1.49 -2.29
CA GLY A 402 -3.87 -0.56 -1.34
C GLY A 402 -2.64 -1.17 -0.66
N PRO A 403 -1.64 -0.37 -0.28
CA PRO A 403 -0.46 -0.88 0.39
C PRO A 403 -0.80 -1.38 1.80
N ALA A 404 -0.25 -2.53 2.19
CA ALA A 404 -0.32 -3.07 3.56
C ALA A 404 -1.75 -3.22 4.13
N GLN A 405 -2.71 -3.52 3.25
CA GLN A 405 -4.10 -3.84 3.57
C GLN A 405 -4.20 -5.06 4.47
N ASP A 406 -3.43 -6.10 4.16
CA ASP A 406 -3.25 -7.26 5.02
C ASP A 406 -1.84 -7.27 5.60
N LYS A 407 -1.72 -7.77 6.83
CA LYS A 407 -0.45 -7.92 7.54
C LYS A 407 -0.45 -9.27 8.24
N VAL A 408 0.55 -10.08 7.97
CA VAL A 408 0.72 -11.39 8.60
C VAL A 408 2.15 -11.54 9.11
N ASN A 409 2.29 -11.96 10.37
CA ASN A 409 3.59 -12.29 10.93
C ASN A 409 4.00 -13.69 10.45
N VAL A 410 5.23 -13.80 9.95
CA VAL A 410 5.80 -15.02 9.36
C VAL A 410 7.25 -15.17 9.78
N THR A 411 7.81 -16.37 9.65
CA THR A 411 9.24 -16.61 9.88
C THR A 411 9.90 -16.99 8.57
N LEU A 412 10.90 -16.21 8.15
CA LEU A 412 11.74 -16.54 7.00
C LEU A 412 12.80 -17.57 7.43
N ARG A 413 13.02 -18.58 6.59
CA ARG A 413 14.14 -19.52 6.73
C ARG A 413 15.40 -18.82 6.23
N GLU A 414 16.55 -19.18 6.80
CA GLU A 414 17.84 -18.83 6.19
C GLU A 414 17.93 -19.44 4.79
N GLY A 415 18.43 -18.65 3.83
CA GLY A 415 18.41 -19.00 2.41
C GLY A 415 17.12 -18.58 1.72
N TRP A 416 16.80 -19.25 0.60
CA TRP A 416 15.67 -18.90 -0.26
C TRP A 416 14.33 -19.39 0.29
N ASN A 417 13.32 -18.53 0.24
CA ASN A 417 11.95 -18.78 0.61
C ASN A 417 11.04 -18.59 -0.61
N SER A 418 10.08 -19.49 -0.85
CA SER A 418 9.13 -19.34 -1.95
C SER A 418 7.90 -18.56 -1.49
N LEU A 419 7.46 -17.59 -2.28
CA LEU A 419 6.25 -16.80 -2.02
C LEU A 419 5.32 -16.90 -3.23
N LEU A 420 4.09 -17.34 -3.00
CA LEU A 420 3.03 -17.47 -4.01
C LEU A 420 1.80 -16.70 -3.55
N LEU A 421 1.23 -15.89 -4.43
CA LEU A 421 -0.02 -15.17 -4.23
C LEU A 421 -1.01 -15.65 -5.30
N LYS A 422 -2.28 -15.80 -4.93
CA LYS A 422 -3.42 -15.91 -5.83
C LYS A 422 -4.25 -14.65 -5.69
N ILE A 423 -4.55 -14.00 -6.81
CA ILE A 423 -5.37 -12.80 -6.88
C ILE A 423 -6.57 -13.12 -7.75
N THR A 424 -7.77 -13.04 -7.19
CA THR A 424 -9.02 -13.15 -7.98
C THR A 424 -9.40 -11.80 -8.57
N GLN A 425 -10.20 -11.78 -9.63
CA GLN A 425 -10.68 -10.59 -10.30
C GLN A 425 -12.17 -10.73 -10.60
N SER A 426 -12.99 -9.84 -10.08
CA SER A 426 -14.44 -9.85 -10.20
C SER A 426 -14.99 -8.71 -11.04
N GLY A 427 -14.24 -7.61 -11.21
CA GLY A 427 -14.42 -6.59 -12.24
C GLY A 427 -13.64 -5.29 -11.96
N GLY A 428 -13.06 -4.69 -12.99
CA GLY A 428 -12.39 -3.37 -12.88
C GLY A 428 -10.87 -3.44 -12.82
N HIS A 429 -10.26 -2.79 -11.82
CA HIS A 429 -8.80 -2.77 -11.65
C HIS A 429 -8.32 -4.11 -11.09
N TRP A 430 -7.10 -4.55 -11.43
CA TRP A 430 -6.61 -5.87 -11.00
C TRP A 430 -5.14 -5.86 -10.62
N ALA A 431 -4.83 -5.76 -9.34
CA ALA A 431 -3.45 -5.57 -8.93
C ALA A 431 -3.08 -6.28 -7.62
N ALA A 432 -1.79 -6.36 -7.33
CA ALA A 432 -1.30 -6.80 -6.03
C ALA A 432 0.05 -6.18 -5.65
N CYS A 433 0.36 -6.18 -4.37
CA CYS A 433 1.67 -5.80 -3.84
C CYS A 433 2.02 -6.63 -2.60
N ALA A 434 3.31 -6.81 -2.35
CA ALA A 434 3.79 -7.43 -1.12
C ALA A 434 5.13 -6.84 -0.68
N ARG A 435 5.41 -6.83 0.62
CA ARG A 435 6.71 -6.52 1.21
C ARG A 435 6.95 -7.26 2.51
N PHE A 436 8.22 -7.48 2.85
CA PHE A 436 8.62 -7.98 4.17
C PHE A 436 9.16 -6.84 5.03
N ARG A 437 8.71 -6.78 6.26
CA ARG A 437 9.13 -5.83 7.30
C ARG A 437 9.60 -6.60 8.52
N ASP A 438 10.28 -5.96 9.45
CA ASP A 438 10.46 -6.57 10.76
C ASP A 438 9.07 -6.72 11.46
N PRO A 439 8.95 -7.50 12.54
CA PRO A 439 7.67 -7.70 13.22
C PRO A 439 7.02 -6.39 13.74
N ASN A 440 7.82 -5.35 13.98
CA ASN A 440 7.37 -4.04 14.44
C ASN A 440 6.90 -3.15 13.27
N GLY A 441 7.31 -3.47 12.05
CA GLY A 441 6.96 -2.74 10.84
C GLY A 441 8.04 -1.86 10.26
N PHE A 442 9.27 -1.99 10.72
CA PHE A 442 10.44 -1.31 10.17
C PHE A 442 11.06 -2.13 9.02
N HIS A 443 12.06 -1.54 8.36
CA HIS A 443 12.83 -2.19 7.30
C HIS A 443 13.42 -3.52 7.81
N LEU A 444 13.43 -4.55 6.95
CA LEU A 444 14.02 -5.85 7.27
C LEU A 444 15.28 -6.07 6.42
N ASP A 445 16.44 -5.97 7.07
CA ASP A 445 17.74 -5.97 6.39
C ASP A 445 18.09 -7.31 5.72
N GLY A 446 18.81 -7.19 4.60
CA GLY A 446 19.53 -8.29 3.96
C GLY A 446 18.70 -9.20 3.06
N LEU A 447 17.41 -8.90 2.86
CA LEU A 447 16.59 -9.66 1.93
C LEU A 447 17.00 -9.43 0.47
N LYS A 448 16.88 -10.46 -0.37
CA LYS A 448 17.02 -10.35 -1.84
C LYS A 448 15.82 -11.02 -2.50
N THR A 449 15.33 -10.47 -3.61
CA THR A 449 14.23 -11.07 -4.36
C THR A 449 14.67 -11.48 -5.76
N GLN A 450 14.08 -12.55 -6.29
CA GLN A 450 14.21 -12.90 -7.70
C GLN A 450 12.95 -13.62 -8.20
N ALA A 451 12.61 -13.40 -9.46
CA ALA A 451 11.43 -14.01 -10.07
C ALA A 451 11.64 -15.50 -10.41
N GLU A 452 12.83 -15.86 -10.88
CA GLU A 452 13.17 -17.23 -11.28
C GLU A 452 13.57 -18.12 -10.12
N THR A 453 13.37 -19.43 -10.27
CA THR A 453 13.75 -20.41 -9.26
C THR A 453 15.27 -20.38 -9.02
N PRO A 454 15.73 -20.15 -7.77
CA PRO A 454 17.16 -20.15 -7.46
C PRO A 454 17.82 -21.51 -7.74
N PRO A 455 19.06 -21.52 -8.28
CA PRO A 455 19.81 -22.75 -8.48
C PRO A 455 19.92 -23.59 -7.20
N GLY A 456 19.54 -24.86 -7.28
CA GLY A 456 19.62 -25.80 -6.14
C GLY A 456 18.46 -25.69 -5.13
N MET A 457 17.49 -24.79 -5.31
CA MET A 457 16.31 -24.74 -4.45
C MET A 457 15.40 -25.94 -4.75
N LYS A 458 15.19 -26.79 -3.74
CA LYS A 458 14.15 -27.83 -3.81
C LYS A 458 12.80 -27.19 -3.54
N PHE A 459 11.85 -27.38 -4.45
CA PHE A 459 10.50 -26.90 -4.25
C PHE A 459 9.90 -27.51 -2.98
N VAL A 460 9.21 -26.68 -2.17
CA VAL A 460 8.47 -27.16 -1.01
C VAL A 460 7.01 -27.35 -1.48
N PRO A 461 6.54 -28.60 -1.60
CA PRO A 461 5.23 -28.87 -2.18
C PRO A 461 4.11 -28.26 -1.33
N ILE A 462 3.13 -27.64 -1.98
CA ILE A 462 1.87 -27.28 -1.34
C ILE A 462 1.19 -28.59 -0.93
N PRO A 463 0.91 -28.84 0.36
CA PRO A 463 0.32 -30.10 0.78
C PRO A 463 -1.08 -30.26 0.16
N PRO A 464 -1.41 -31.44 -0.43
CA PRO A 464 -2.75 -31.70 -0.94
C PRO A 464 -3.75 -31.70 0.23
N LYS A 465 -4.83 -30.93 0.14
CA LYS A 465 -5.92 -30.97 1.13
C LYS A 465 -7.04 -31.89 0.67
N GLU A 466 -7.39 -32.88 1.50
CA GLU A 466 -8.73 -33.43 1.54
C GLU A 466 -9.74 -32.30 1.79
N LEU A 467 -10.82 -32.31 1.01
CA LEU A 467 -11.87 -31.29 0.98
C LEU A 467 -12.78 -31.37 2.21
N PRO A 468 -12.97 -30.28 2.99
CA PRO A 468 -14.15 -30.13 3.82
C PRO A 468 -15.37 -29.82 2.93
N LYS A 469 -16.51 -30.46 3.22
CA LYS A 469 -17.79 -30.26 2.49
C LYS A 469 -18.31 -28.81 2.61
N PRO A 470 -19.00 -28.30 1.57
CA PRO A 470 -19.34 -26.89 1.43
C PRO A 470 -20.56 -26.47 2.26
N ALA A 471 -20.57 -25.22 2.74
CA ALA A 471 -21.79 -24.50 3.13
C ALA A 471 -21.95 -23.24 2.25
N PRO A 472 -23.19 -22.82 1.91
CA PRO A 472 -23.44 -22.01 0.72
C PRO A 472 -23.23 -20.50 0.93
N ALA A 473 -22.81 -19.85 -0.15
CA ALA A 473 -22.49 -18.42 -0.25
C ALA A 473 -23.73 -17.50 -0.35
N ALA A 474 -23.60 -16.28 0.16
CA ALA A 474 -24.43 -15.14 -0.24
C ALA A 474 -23.61 -13.84 -0.38
N LYS A 475 -24.07 -12.96 -1.28
CA LYS A 475 -23.38 -11.88 -2.02
C LYS A 475 -23.12 -10.57 -1.24
N ALA A 476 -22.19 -9.76 -1.77
CA ALA A 476 -21.78 -8.44 -1.25
C ALA A 476 -22.64 -7.26 -1.79
N PRO A 477 -22.86 -6.18 -1.01
CA PRO A 477 -23.54 -4.96 -1.46
C PRO A 477 -22.61 -3.79 -1.83
N ALA A 478 -23.21 -2.72 -2.38
CA ALA A 478 -22.64 -1.60 -3.14
C ALA A 478 -21.83 -0.52 -2.39
N LYS A 479 -21.05 0.23 -3.19
CA LYS A 479 -20.02 1.27 -2.90
C LYS A 479 -20.46 2.41 -1.95
N ALA A 480 -19.58 2.76 -1.02
CA ALA A 480 -19.60 4.02 -0.24
C ALA A 480 -18.44 4.95 -0.69
N GLU A 481 -18.67 6.27 -0.60
CA GLU A 481 -17.72 7.34 -0.95
C GLU A 481 -16.40 7.30 -0.12
N PRO A 482 -15.30 7.88 -0.65
CA PRO A 482 -13.98 7.77 -0.02
C PRO A 482 -13.91 8.56 1.30
N GLU A 483 -13.77 7.84 2.43
CA GLU A 483 -13.41 8.45 3.72
C GLU A 483 -11.95 8.94 3.68
N LYS A 484 -11.72 10.14 4.24
CA LYS A 484 -10.38 10.69 4.49
C LYS A 484 -9.55 9.66 5.28
N PRO A 485 -8.22 9.55 5.05
CA PRO A 485 -7.38 8.61 5.81
C PRO A 485 -7.55 8.85 7.32
N LYS A 486 -7.98 7.81 8.03
CA LYS A 486 -8.22 7.88 9.48
C LYS A 486 -6.87 8.17 10.16
N PRO A 487 -6.78 9.20 11.04
CA PRO A 487 -5.54 9.55 11.72
C PRO A 487 -5.04 8.38 12.57
N VAL A 488 -3.73 8.13 12.60
CA VAL A 488 -3.13 7.05 13.39
C VAL A 488 -2.24 7.61 14.50
N PRO A 489 -2.11 6.92 15.66
CA PRO A 489 -1.23 7.37 16.74
C PRO A 489 0.21 7.49 16.26
N THR A 490 0.87 8.59 16.61
CA THR A 490 2.31 8.77 16.33
C THR A 490 3.16 7.88 17.23
N GLU A 491 4.44 7.71 16.90
CA GLU A 491 5.38 7.00 17.79
C GLU A 491 5.46 7.66 19.18
N ALA A 492 5.39 8.99 19.24
CA ALA A 492 5.37 9.74 20.49
C ALA A 492 4.11 9.43 21.33
N ASP A 493 2.95 9.29 20.68
CA ASP A 493 1.71 8.89 21.35
C ASP A 493 1.81 7.47 21.88
N ILE A 494 2.30 6.53 21.05
CA ILE A 494 2.50 5.13 21.45
C ILE A 494 3.45 5.01 22.64
N LYS A 495 4.51 5.83 22.67
CA LYS A 495 5.43 5.88 23.80
C LYS A 495 4.71 6.33 25.08
N LYS A 496 3.95 7.43 25.03
CA LYS A 496 3.16 7.91 26.18
C LYS A 496 2.20 6.85 26.70
N MET A 497 1.47 6.17 25.80
CA MET A 497 0.58 5.06 26.16
C MET A 497 1.36 3.96 26.86
N THR A 498 2.48 3.53 26.29
CA THR A 498 3.30 2.43 26.82
C THR A 498 3.87 2.76 28.18
N ASP A 499 4.36 3.99 28.38
CA ASP A 499 4.91 4.47 29.65
C ASP A 499 3.82 4.53 30.73
N ALA A 500 2.62 5.03 30.40
CA ALA A 500 1.49 5.14 31.32
C ALA A 500 0.76 3.81 31.61
N MET A 501 0.96 2.79 30.76
CA MET A 501 0.23 1.53 30.85
C MET A 501 0.57 0.75 32.13
N PRO A 502 -0.41 0.12 32.79
CA PRO A 502 -0.16 -0.83 33.88
C PRO A 502 0.88 -1.89 33.50
N SER A 503 1.76 -2.23 34.43
CA SER A 503 2.82 -3.23 34.20
C SER A 503 2.31 -4.66 34.24
N GLN A 504 1.19 -4.91 34.92
CA GLN A 504 0.62 -6.24 35.10
C GLN A 504 -0.90 -6.15 35.25
N ALA A 505 -1.58 -7.27 35.02
CA ALA A 505 -3.00 -7.41 35.31
C ALA A 505 -3.27 -7.26 36.81
N ARG A 506 -4.43 -6.71 37.20
CA ARG A 506 -4.81 -6.62 38.63
C ARG A 506 -5.00 -8.00 39.24
N VAL A 507 -5.67 -8.86 38.49
CA VAL A 507 -5.84 -10.27 38.83
C VAL A 507 -5.26 -11.12 37.70
N LYS A 508 -4.76 -12.30 38.03
CA LYS A 508 -4.31 -13.25 37.02
C LYS A 508 -5.55 -13.73 36.23
N PRO A 509 -5.57 -13.65 34.89
CA PRO A 509 -6.67 -14.20 34.10
C PRO A 509 -6.84 -15.70 34.37
N VAL A 510 -8.08 -16.16 34.52
CA VAL A 510 -8.35 -17.59 34.79
C VAL A 510 -8.06 -18.47 33.57
N LYS A 511 -8.03 -17.87 32.38
CA LYS A 511 -7.65 -18.46 31.10
C LYS A 511 -7.15 -17.37 30.16
N LEU A 512 -6.59 -17.76 29.01
CA LEU A 512 -6.31 -16.80 27.94
C LEU A 512 -7.62 -16.15 27.48
N ARG A 513 -7.69 -14.81 27.59
CA ARG A 513 -8.87 -14.01 27.23
C ARG A 513 -8.70 -13.39 25.86
N LYS A 514 -9.78 -13.32 25.08
CA LYS A 514 -9.84 -12.56 23.81
C LYS A 514 -10.86 -11.41 23.91
N LEU A 515 -10.39 -10.18 23.67
CA LEU A 515 -11.21 -8.98 23.60
C LEU A 515 -11.38 -8.55 22.14
N LEU A 516 -12.61 -8.53 21.63
CA LEU A 516 -12.88 -7.83 20.37
C LEU A 516 -12.95 -6.33 20.66
N VAL A 517 -12.03 -5.53 20.09
CA VAL A 517 -12.09 -4.06 20.12
C VAL A 517 -12.77 -3.59 18.85
N PHE A 518 -14.08 -3.39 18.94
CA PHE A 518 -14.97 -3.10 17.82
C PHE A 518 -15.27 -1.61 17.68
N SER A 519 -15.11 -1.04 16.48
CA SER A 519 -15.20 0.42 16.26
C SER A 519 -15.99 0.86 15.02
N ALA A 520 -16.94 0.05 14.54
CA ALA A 520 -17.78 0.47 13.41
C ALA A 520 -18.69 1.65 13.80
N CYS A 521 -18.76 2.65 12.92
CA CYS A 521 -19.56 3.85 13.11
C CYS A 521 -20.37 4.12 11.86
N THR A 522 -21.70 4.21 11.99
CA THR A 522 -22.56 4.79 10.94
C THR A 522 -23.01 6.21 11.25
N GLY A 523 -22.73 6.68 12.48
CA GLY A 523 -22.86 8.07 12.91
C GLY A 523 -21.54 8.83 12.84
N HIS A 524 -21.20 9.54 13.92
CA HIS A 524 -19.93 10.25 14.06
C HIS A 524 -18.78 9.27 14.32
N ALA A 525 -17.66 9.41 13.59
CA ALA A 525 -16.46 8.62 13.81
C ALA A 525 -15.44 9.44 14.62
N HIS A 526 -15.28 9.10 15.90
CA HIS A 526 -14.37 9.81 16.81
C HIS A 526 -12.91 9.63 16.38
N GLY A 527 -12.14 10.72 16.39
CA GLY A 527 -10.71 10.71 16.04
C GLY A 527 -9.85 9.87 16.99
N SER A 528 -10.34 9.59 18.20
CA SER A 528 -9.65 8.81 19.22
C SER A 528 -9.75 7.29 19.06
N ILE A 529 -10.58 6.79 18.13
CA ILE A 529 -10.77 5.35 17.88
C ILE A 529 -9.41 4.62 17.74
N PRO A 530 -8.44 5.12 16.93
CA PRO A 530 -7.15 4.45 16.76
C PRO A 530 -6.26 4.51 18.01
N TRP A 531 -6.40 5.54 18.85
CA TRP A 531 -5.69 5.65 20.13
C TRP A 531 -6.22 4.63 21.14
N CYS A 532 -7.55 4.47 21.25
CA CYS A 532 -8.15 3.44 22.10
C CYS A 532 -7.74 2.03 21.67
N ALA A 533 -7.83 1.74 20.36
CA ALA A 533 -7.47 0.43 19.82
C ALA A 533 -6.00 0.08 20.12
N LYS A 534 -5.08 1.03 19.87
CA LYS A 534 -3.66 0.83 20.14
C LYS A 534 -3.37 0.72 21.65
N ALA A 535 -4.01 1.53 22.49
CA ALA A 535 -3.85 1.43 23.94
C ALA A 535 -4.30 0.07 24.47
N PHE A 536 -5.41 -0.49 23.97
CA PHE A 536 -5.90 -1.80 24.42
C PHE A 536 -5.04 -2.95 23.89
N GLU A 537 -4.47 -2.82 22.68
CA GLU A 537 -3.44 -3.74 22.18
C GLU A 537 -2.20 -3.76 23.09
N ILE A 538 -1.69 -2.57 23.45
CA ILE A 538 -0.54 -2.43 24.37
C ILE A 538 -0.91 -2.97 25.75
N MET A 539 -2.11 -2.67 26.25
CA MET A 539 -2.60 -3.14 27.55
C MET A 539 -2.59 -4.66 27.63
N GLY A 540 -3.21 -5.33 26.65
CA GLY A 540 -3.25 -6.79 26.60
C GLY A 540 -1.84 -7.40 26.57
N LYS A 541 -0.95 -6.87 25.71
CA LYS A 541 0.44 -7.31 25.57
C LYS A 541 1.27 -7.11 26.84
N LYS A 542 1.22 -5.91 27.45
CA LYS A 542 2.06 -5.55 28.60
C LYS A 542 1.62 -6.24 29.88
N THR A 543 0.31 -6.37 30.08
CA THR A 543 -0.26 -6.91 31.32
C THR A 543 -0.45 -8.42 31.28
N GLY A 544 -0.49 -9.02 30.09
CA GLY A 544 -0.88 -10.41 29.88
C GLY A 544 -2.35 -10.70 30.16
N ALA A 545 -3.19 -9.66 30.34
CA ALA A 545 -4.58 -9.83 30.75
C ALA A 545 -5.47 -10.44 29.65
N PHE A 546 -5.19 -10.11 28.38
CA PHE A 546 -5.96 -10.55 27.22
C PHE A 546 -5.21 -10.34 25.90
N GLU A 547 -5.66 -11.01 24.86
CA GLU A 547 -5.36 -10.71 23.46
C GLU A 547 -6.41 -9.75 22.91
N ALA A 548 -5.99 -8.61 22.35
CA ALA A 548 -6.88 -7.66 21.70
C ALA A 548 -7.00 -7.97 20.20
N VAL A 549 -8.24 -8.10 19.72
CA VAL A 549 -8.56 -8.24 18.29
C VAL A 549 -9.24 -6.95 17.85
N VAL A 550 -8.54 -6.10 17.12
CA VAL A 550 -9.07 -4.82 16.61
C VAL A 550 -9.77 -5.05 15.28
N SER A 551 -11.05 -4.67 15.18
CA SER A 551 -11.82 -4.86 13.95
C SER A 551 -13.03 -3.93 13.92
N ASP A 552 -13.45 -3.46 12.75
CA ASP A 552 -14.75 -2.82 12.52
C ASP A 552 -15.70 -3.72 11.69
N ASP A 553 -15.31 -4.96 11.41
CA ASP A 553 -16.17 -5.92 10.72
C ASP A 553 -17.28 -6.46 11.63
N VAL A 554 -18.51 -6.15 11.27
CA VAL A 554 -19.74 -6.67 11.87
C VAL A 554 -19.87 -8.19 11.76
N ALA A 555 -19.07 -8.88 10.94
CA ALA A 555 -19.09 -10.34 10.83
C ALA A 555 -18.63 -11.03 12.10
N ASN A 556 -17.89 -10.33 12.96
CA ASN A 556 -17.52 -10.84 14.28
C ASN A 556 -18.74 -11.14 15.17
N PHE A 557 -19.93 -10.62 14.82
CA PHE A 557 -21.17 -10.84 15.56
C PHE A 557 -22.06 -11.95 14.96
N GLU A 558 -21.61 -12.64 13.92
CA GLU A 558 -22.32 -13.84 13.46
C GLU A 558 -22.25 -14.94 14.56
N PRO A 559 -23.28 -15.80 14.69
CA PRO A 559 -23.40 -16.74 15.81
C PRO A 559 -22.19 -17.65 16.03
N ASP A 560 -21.52 -18.08 14.95
CA ASP A 560 -20.36 -18.95 14.94
C ASP A 560 -19.05 -18.19 15.26
N LYS A 561 -18.97 -16.91 14.88
CA LYS A 561 -17.78 -16.08 15.05
C LYS A 561 -17.71 -15.39 16.40
N ILE A 562 -18.84 -14.96 16.96
CA ILE A 562 -18.86 -14.18 18.20
C ILE A 562 -18.33 -14.98 19.40
N GLN A 563 -18.47 -16.31 19.37
CA GLN A 563 -18.08 -17.21 20.47
C GLN A 563 -16.56 -17.29 20.70
N GLN A 564 -15.74 -16.86 19.72
CA GLN A 564 -14.29 -16.82 19.87
C GLN A 564 -13.82 -15.78 20.89
N PHE A 565 -14.68 -14.82 21.24
CA PHE A 565 -14.37 -13.75 22.17
C PHE A 565 -14.86 -14.08 23.57
N ASP A 566 -14.21 -13.51 24.58
CA ASP A 566 -14.65 -13.56 25.97
C ASP A 566 -15.36 -12.28 26.41
N ALA A 567 -15.06 -11.17 25.72
CA ALA A 567 -15.77 -9.91 25.84
C ALA A 567 -15.66 -9.10 24.54
N ILE A 568 -16.58 -8.15 24.37
CA ILE A 568 -16.59 -7.20 23.26
C ILE A 568 -16.48 -5.79 23.82
N CYS A 569 -15.49 -5.04 23.36
CA CYS A 569 -15.35 -3.61 23.59
C CYS A 569 -15.94 -2.83 22.42
N PHE A 570 -17.02 -2.09 22.69
CA PHE A 570 -17.52 -1.04 21.81
C PHE A 570 -16.64 0.21 21.99
N ASN A 571 -15.61 0.31 21.15
CA ASN A 571 -14.69 1.43 21.10
C ASN A 571 -15.30 2.56 20.27
N ASN A 572 -15.92 3.53 20.95
CA ASN A 572 -16.48 4.74 20.33
C ASN A 572 -17.44 4.46 19.16
N THR A 573 -18.19 3.36 19.21
CA THR A 573 -19.14 3.01 18.15
C THR A 573 -20.34 3.95 18.14
N THR A 574 -20.79 4.40 16.99
CA THR A 574 -21.98 5.27 16.86
C THR A 574 -22.94 4.80 15.79
N GLY A 575 -24.19 5.26 15.90
CA GLY A 575 -25.25 4.97 14.93
C GLY A 575 -25.71 3.51 14.96
N ASN A 576 -26.37 3.06 13.89
CA ASN A 576 -26.72 1.66 13.70
C ASN A 576 -25.56 0.92 13.04
N PHE A 577 -24.56 0.54 13.84
CA PHE A 577 -23.31 -0.04 13.34
C PHE A 577 -23.45 -1.45 12.73
N PHE A 578 -24.59 -2.13 12.89
CA PHE A 578 -24.86 -3.43 12.24
C PHE A 578 -25.43 -3.31 10.84
N GLN A 579 -25.97 -2.14 10.51
CA GLN A 579 -26.46 -1.83 9.19
C GLN A 579 -25.45 -0.95 8.44
N PRO A 580 -25.41 -1.00 7.10
CA PRO A 580 -24.62 -0.05 6.33
C PRO A 580 -25.21 1.37 6.46
N ARG A 581 -24.33 2.38 6.48
CA ARG A 581 -24.72 3.81 6.60
C ARG A 581 -25.72 4.23 5.51
N ASP A 582 -25.54 3.73 4.31
CA ASP A 582 -26.38 4.03 3.14
C ASP A 582 -27.45 2.97 2.89
N LEU A 583 -27.96 2.28 3.92
CA LEU A 583 -28.96 1.21 3.78
C LEU A 583 -30.12 1.61 2.84
N GLY A 584 -30.66 2.82 2.98
CA GLY A 584 -31.77 3.28 2.14
C GLY A 584 -31.44 3.45 0.65
N LYS A 585 -30.16 3.54 0.28
CA LYS A 585 -29.69 3.68 -1.11
C LYS A 585 -29.35 2.34 -1.77
N LEU A 586 -29.30 1.25 -1.00
CA LEU A 586 -28.99 -0.08 -1.53
C LEU A 586 -30.21 -0.68 -2.27
N PRO A 587 -30.01 -1.57 -3.27
CA PRO A 587 -31.07 -2.38 -3.85
C PRO A 587 -31.87 -3.13 -2.77
N LYS A 588 -33.17 -3.32 -2.99
CA LYS A 588 -34.11 -3.91 -2.01
C LYS A 588 -33.60 -5.25 -1.42
N GLU A 589 -33.06 -6.12 -2.26
CA GLU A 589 -32.46 -7.40 -1.84
C GLU A 589 -31.29 -7.22 -0.86
N GLN A 590 -30.41 -6.25 -1.12
CA GLN A 590 -29.28 -5.92 -0.24
C GLN A 590 -29.76 -5.28 1.07
N GLN A 591 -30.84 -4.50 1.02
CA GLN A 591 -31.46 -3.97 2.24
C GLN A 591 -32.02 -5.08 3.12
N ASP A 592 -32.73 -6.03 2.53
CA ASP A 592 -33.35 -7.13 3.25
C ASP A 592 -32.30 -8.08 3.82
N ALA A 593 -31.21 -8.34 3.08
CA ALA A 593 -30.06 -9.08 3.57
C ALA A 593 -29.35 -8.37 4.74
N ALA A 594 -29.14 -7.06 4.64
CA ALA A 594 -28.54 -6.26 5.72
C ALA A 594 -29.42 -6.24 6.97
N LYS A 595 -30.74 -6.09 6.83
CA LYS A 595 -31.70 -6.18 7.94
C LYS A 595 -31.71 -7.57 8.58
N ALA A 596 -31.71 -8.63 7.76
CA ALA A 596 -31.67 -9.99 8.27
C ALA A 596 -30.37 -10.28 9.05
N ARG A 597 -29.24 -9.76 8.58
CA ARG A 597 -27.96 -9.84 9.28
C ARG A 597 -27.97 -9.05 10.59
N ASP A 598 -28.48 -7.83 10.55
CA ASP A 598 -28.64 -6.98 11.72
C ASP A 598 -29.42 -7.70 12.82
N GLU A 599 -30.58 -8.27 12.52
CA GLU A 599 -31.37 -9.04 13.48
C GLU A 599 -30.63 -10.27 14.03
N ARG A 600 -29.88 -11.01 13.18
CA ARG A 600 -29.05 -12.12 13.64
C ARG A 600 -27.90 -11.66 14.54
N ALA A 601 -27.21 -10.59 14.18
CA ALA A 601 -26.09 -10.04 14.95
C ALA A 601 -26.57 -9.49 16.31
N LYS A 602 -27.70 -8.79 16.33
CA LYS A 602 -28.39 -8.35 17.55
C LYS A 602 -28.70 -9.52 18.47
N LYS A 603 -29.35 -10.57 17.94
CA LYS A 603 -29.66 -11.77 18.70
C LYS A 603 -28.40 -12.45 19.24
N SER A 604 -27.38 -12.60 18.39
CA SER A 604 -26.11 -13.22 18.76
C SER A 604 -25.40 -12.46 19.87
N LEU A 605 -25.42 -11.12 19.84
CA LEU A 605 -24.89 -10.29 20.91
C LEU A 605 -25.64 -10.50 22.22
N LEU A 606 -26.98 -10.48 22.20
CA LEU A 606 -27.78 -10.69 23.40
C LEU A 606 -27.55 -12.08 23.99
N ASP A 607 -27.52 -13.12 23.15
CA ASP A 607 -27.25 -14.50 23.57
C ASP A 607 -25.83 -14.65 24.14
N PHE A 608 -24.84 -14.01 23.51
CA PHE A 608 -23.44 -13.99 23.96
C PHE A 608 -23.33 -13.43 25.38
N VAL A 609 -23.93 -12.27 25.64
CA VAL A 609 -23.89 -11.64 26.97
C VAL A 609 -24.73 -12.44 27.97
N ALA A 610 -25.96 -12.83 27.61
CA ALA A 610 -26.81 -13.64 28.46
C ALA A 610 -26.16 -14.97 28.86
N GLY A 611 -25.33 -15.55 27.98
CA GLY A 611 -24.50 -16.73 28.18
C GLY A 611 -23.32 -16.55 29.14
N GLY A 612 -23.03 -15.34 29.60
CA GLY A 612 -22.01 -15.07 30.61
C GLY A 612 -20.79 -14.31 30.12
N LYS A 613 -20.80 -13.82 28.88
CA LYS A 613 -19.67 -13.07 28.30
C LYS A 613 -19.76 -11.58 28.61
N GLY A 614 -18.64 -10.87 28.38
CA GLY A 614 -18.48 -9.49 28.81
C GLY A 614 -18.79 -8.45 27.72
N ILE A 615 -19.24 -7.27 28.13
CA ILE A 615 -19.27 -6.06 27.31
C ILE A 615 -18.47 -4.96 27.99
N VAL A 616 -17.71 -4.23 27.18
CA VAL A 616 -17.01 -3.01 27.55
C VAL A 616 -17.51 -1.90 26.63
N GLY A 617 -17.98 -0.79 27.18
CA GLY A 617 -18.34 0.39 26.40
C GLY A 617 -17.43 1.56 26.72
N ILE A 618 -16.87 2.17 25.68
CA ILE A 618 -16.01 3.34 25.80
C ILE A 618 -16.69 4.52 25.10
N HIS A 619 -16.84 5.61 25.86
CA HIS A 619 -17.30 6.92 25.40
C HIS A 619 -18.56 6.83 24.52
N ALA A 620 -18.39 6.91 23.19
CA ALA A 620 -19.49 6.95 22.24
C ALA A 620 -20.31 5.67 22.12
N ALA A 621 -19.94 4.57 22.79
CA ALA A 621 -20.72 3.33 22.78
C ALA A 621 -22.21 3.52 23.11
N THR A 622 -22.57 4.52 23.93
CA THR A 622 -23.97 4.85 24.23
C THR A 622 -24.68 5.71 23.18
N ASP A 623 -23.94 6.25 22.21
CA ASP A 623 -24.43 6.96 21.01
C ASP A 623 -24.64 6.00 19.81
N ALA A 624 -24.86 4.72 20.11
CA ALA A 624 -25.18 3.69 19.15
C ALA A 624 -26.59 3.13 19.34
N GLN A 625 -27.16 2.62 18.26
CA GLN A 625 -28.39 1.80 18.24
C GLN A 625 -29.68 2.47 18.80
N TYR A 626 -29.65 3.78 19.10
CA TYR A 626 -30.72 4.50 19.78
C TYR A 626 -32.05 4.59 19.03
N GLN A 627 -32.06 4.51 17.70
CA GLN A 627 -33.28 4.64 16.88
C GLN A 627 -34.11 3.37 16.76
N GLN A 628 -33.52 2.18 16.95
CA GLN A 628 -34.12 0.93 16.46
C GLN A 628 -33.98 -0.27 17.40
N TRP A 629 -33.32 -0.15 18.56
CA TRP A 629 -33.03 -1.33 19.37
C TRP A 629 -33.02 -1.11 20.89
N ALA A 630 -34.20 -1.07 21.52
CA ALA A 630 -34.35 -0.84 22.96
C ALA A 630 -33.49 -1.76 23.85
N ASP A 631 -33.26 -3.01 23.46
CA ASP A 631 -32.45 -3.94 24.25
C ASP A 631 -30.97 -3.59 24.30
N TYR A 632 -30.44 -2.86 23.31
CA TYR A 632 -29.09 -2.30 23.40
C TYR A 632 -28.99 -1.27 24.52
N GLY A 633 -29.97 -0.37 24.63
CA GLY A 633 -30.06 0.60 25.71
C GLY A 633 -30.14 -0.08 27.07
N LYS A 634 -30.92 -1.17 27.19
CA LYS A 634 -30.95 -1.99 28.42
C LYS A 634 -29.59 -2.63 28.69
N LEU A 635 -28.93 -3.19 27.66
CA LEU A 635 -27.62 -3.83 27.77
C LEU A 635 -26.54 -2.84 28.23
N MET A 636 -26.40 -1.71 27.54
CA MET A 636 -25.42 -0.67 27.86
C MET A 636 -25.77 0.10 29.14
N GLY A 637 -27.05 0.17 29.47
CA GLY A 637 -27.56 0.86 30.66
C GLY A 637 -28.04 2.29 30.40
N GLY A 638 -28.02 2.78 29.17
CA GLY A 638 -28.46 4.14 28.85
C GLY A 638 -28.15 4.51 27.41
N TYR A 639 -28.76 5.59 26.94
CA TYR A 639 -28.42 6.21 25.66
C TYR A 639 -27.83 7.59 25.85
N PHE A 640 -26.94 7.98 24.94
CA PHE A 640 -26.43 9.33 24.84
C PHE A 640 -27.57 10.37 24.74
N SER A 641 -27.44 11.47 25.49
CA SER A 641 -28.37 12.59 25.49
C SER A 641 -27.65 13.94 25.48
N GLY A 642 -26.46 14.01 24.88
CA GLY A 642 -25.68 15.23 24.76
C GLY A 642 -24.39 15.21 25.59
N HIS A 643 -23.50 16.15 25.28
CA HIS A 643 -22.18 16.29 25.89
C HIS A 643 -21.94 17.76 26.31
N PRO A 644 -22.51 18.22 27.45
CA PRO A 644 -22.43 19.63 27.84
C PRO A 644 -21.02 20.12 28.16
N TRP A 645 -20.09 19.21 28.44
CA TRP A 645 -18.70 19.50 28.82
C TRP A 645 -17.73 18.92 27.80
N ASN A 646 -16.82 19.76 27.31
CA ASN A 646 -15.61 19.37 26.59
C ASN A 646 -14.46 20.24 27.11
N GLU A 647 -14.12 20.01 28.37
CA GLU A 647 -13.22 20.85 29.16
C GLU A 647 -12.69 20.03 30.35
N VAL A 648 -11.91 20.66 31.24
CA VAL A 648 -11.55 20.05 32.51
C VAL A 648 -12.78 19.98 33.42
N VAL A 649 -13.11 18.78 33.89
CA VAL A 649 -14.16 18.54 34.87
C VAL A 649 -13.61 17.85 36.10
N THR A 650 -14.34 17.92 37.22
CA THR A 650 -14.05 17.08 38.39
C THR A 650 -14.95 15.86 38.39
N VAL A 651 -14.36 14.67 38.45
CA VAL A 651 -15.06 13.38 38.60
C VAL A 651 -14.93 12.94 40.05
N LYS A 652 -16.07 12.61 40.68
CA LYS A 652 -16.12 11.99 42.02
C LYS A 652 -16.22 10.48 41.92
N ILE A 653 -15.78 9.82 42.99
CA ILE A 653 -15.86 8.36 43.14
C ILE A 653 -17.12 8.05 43.96
N ASP A 654 -18.17 7.54 43.30
CA ASP A 654 -19.44 7.21 43.97
C ASP A 654 -19.30 5.95 44.85
N ASP A 655 -18.40 5.04 44.48
CA ASP A 655 -18.16 3.79 45.21
C ASP A 655 -16.65 3.52 45.37
N PRO A 656 -16.01 4.13 46.38
CA PRO A 656 -14.56 4.05 46.57
C PRO A 656 -14.06 2.65 46.95
N GLY A 657 -14.93 1.78 47.50
CA GLY A 657 -14.59 0.41 47.88
C GLY A 657 -14.71 -0.59 46.73
N HIS A 658 -15.33 -0.20 45.61
CA HIS A 658 -15.52 -1.09 44.47
C HIS A 658 -14.17 -1.51 43.85
N PRO A 659 -13.93 -2.81 43.56
CA PRO A 659 -12.65 -3.27 43.01
C PRO A 659 -12.24 -2.57 41.70
N VAL A 660 -13.20 -2.23 40.85
CA VAL A 660 -12.97 -1.51 39.59
C VAL A 660 -12.51 -0.05 39.81
N ASN A 661 -12.80 0.54 40.97
CA ASN A 661 -12.39 1.92 41.32
C ASN A 661 -11.06 2.00 42.07
N ALA A 662 -10.39 0.86 42.32
CA ALA A 662 -9.19 0.82 43.13
C ALA A 662 -8.06 1.74 42.61
N ALA A 663 -7.98 1.98 41.29
CA ALA A 663 -7.03 2.90 40.67
C ALA A 663 -7.09 4.33 41.26
N PHE A 664 -8.29 4.78 41.65
CA PHE A 664 -8.52 6.16 42.12
C PHE A 664 -8.24 6.35 43.61
N GLN A 665 -8.04 5.26 44.37
CA GLN A 665 -7.75 5.31 45.81
C GLN A 665 -8.78 6.15 46.60
N GLY A 666 -10.05 6.12 46.17
CA GLY A 666 -11.16 6.86 46.77
C GLY A 666 -11.10 8.38 46.59
N LYS A 667 -10.19 8.91 45.76
CA LYS A 667 -10.03 10.36 45.55
C LYS A 667 -10.72 10.79 44.26
N SER A 668 -11.49 11.89 44.33
CA SER A 668 -11.91 12.62 43.15
C SER A 668 -10.70 13.08 42.34
N PHE A 669 -10.88 13.23 41.03
CA PHE A 669 -9.81 13.65 40.12
C PHE A 669 -10.34 14.61 39.06
N GLU A 670 -9.46 15.45 38.55
CA GLU A 670 -9.74 16.30 37.39
C GLU A 670 -9.33 15.59 36.11
N VAL A 671 -10.14 15.74 35.07
CA VAL A 671 -9.85 15.20 33.74
C VAL A 671 -10.41 16.12 32.68
N ALA A 672 -9.65 16.33 31.61
CA ALA A 672 -10.14 17.02 30.43
C ALA A 672 -10.67 16.00 29.43
N ASP A 673 -11.97 16.02 29.16
CA ASP A 673 -12.59 15.17 28.15
C ASP A 673 -13.96 15.70 27.73
N GLU A 674 -14.58 15.05 26.75
CA GLU A 674 -16.00 15.25 26.43
C GLU A 674 -16.87 14.34 27.31
N ILE A 675 -17.67 14.94 28.21
CA ILE A 675 -18.47 14.19 29.21
C ILE A 675 -19.93 14.14 28.80
N TYR A 676 -20.49 12.94 28.84
CA TYR A 676 -21.86 12.68 28.40
C TYR A 676 -22.86 12.82 29.54
N GLN A 677 -24.10 13.12 29.14
CA GLN A 677 -25.28 12.85 29.95
C GLN A 677 -26.14 11.81 29.24
N PHE A 678 -26.92 11.05 30.01
CA PHE A 678 -27.68 9.93 29.49
C PHE A 678 -29.19 10.15 29.61
N LYS A 679 -29.94 9.60 28.66
CA LYS A 679 -31.40 9.45 28.72
C LYS A 679 -31.75 7.98 28.98
N ASP A 680 -33.04 7.71 29.08
CA ASP A 680 -33.59 6.39 29.29
C ASP A 680 -32.91 5.32 28.41
N PRO A 681 -32.67 4.11 28.94
CA PRO A 681 -33.12 3.61 30.25
C PRO A 681 -32.14 3.87 31.41
N TYR A 682 -31.28 4.89 31.34
CA TYR A 682 -30.33 5.18 32.42
C TYR A 682 -31.03 5.44 33.77
N SER A 683 -30.64 4.68 34.78
CA SER A 683 -31.04 4.88 36.18
C SER A 683 -30.08 4.20 37.16
N ARG A 684 -29.84 4.84 38.31
CA ARG A 684 -29.12 4.23 39.44
C ARG A 684 -29.86 3.06 40.09
N GLU A 685 -31.14 2.88 39.78
CA GLU A 685 -31.92 1.70 40.17
C GLU A 685 -31.58 0.47 39.32
N ALA A 686 -30.99 0.67 38.15
CA ALA A 686 -30.58 -0.42 37.25
C ALA A 686 -29.05 -0.60 37.18
N LEU A 687 -28.27 0.42 37.57
CA LEU A 687 -26.82 0.47 37.39
C LEU A 687 -26.07 0.63 38.71
N ARG A 688 -24.92 -0.04 38.84
CA ARG A 688 -23.89 0.27 39.83
C ARG A 688 -22.99 1.38 39.27
N VAL A 689 -23.32 2.63 39.57
CA VAL A 689 -22.53 3.81 39.18
C VAL A 689 -21.27 3.85 40.03
N LEU A 690 -20.13 3.89 39.35
CA LEU A 690 -18.80 3.87 39.95
C LEU A 690 -18.22 5.26 40.07
N LEU A 691 -18.42 6.07 39.02
CA LEU A 691 -17.91 7.43 38.89
C LEU A 691 -19.03 8.32 38.38
N SER A 692 -19.06 9.59 38.80
CA SER A 692 -19.96 10.60 38.25
C SER A 692 -19.32 11.99 38.31
N LEU A 693 -19.88 12.93 37.56
CA LEU A 693 -19.48 14.33 37.61
C LEU A 693 -19.71 14.89 39.02
N ASP A 694 -18.71 15.56 39.58
CA ASP A 694 -18.88 16.36 40.78
C ASP A 694 -19.47 17.72 40.37
N THR A 695 -20.80 17.83 40.43
CA THR A 695 -21.54 19.03 40.02
C THR A 695 -21.27 20.25 40.91
N ALA A 696 -20.73 20.06 42.11
CA ALA A 696 -20.35 21.15 43.00
C ALA A 696 -18.99 21.75 42.63
N LYS A 697 -18.11 20.97 41.99
CA LYS A 697 -16.77 21.39 41.57
C LYS A 697 -16.62 21.58 40.07
N THR A 698 -17.60 21.13 39.30
CA THR A 698 -17.63 21.29 37.85
C THR A 698 -18.49 22.49 37.48
N LYS A 699 -18.06 23.22 36.46
CA LYS A 699 -18.79 24.35 35.91
C LYS A 699 -20.11 23.89 35.25
N MET A 700 -21.25 24.24 35.86
CA MET A 700 -22.60 23.77 35.46
C MET A 700 -23.42 24.77 34.64
N ASP A 701 -22.90 25.97 34.35
CA ASP A 701 -23.53 27.01 33.53
C ASP A 701 -23.49 26.67 32.02
N LYS A 702 -24.11 25.55 31.65
CA LYS A 702 -24.12 25.05 30.26
C LYS A 702 -25.37 25.44 29.47
N GLY A 703 -26.18 26.36 29.98
CA GLY A 703 -27.43 26.77 29.36
C GLY A 703 -28.42 25.60 29.24
N ASP A 704 -29.11 25.51 28.10
CA ASP A 704 -30.06 24.44 27.77
C ASP A 704 -29.41 23.10 27.38
N LYS A 705 -28.07 23.04 27.38
CA LYS A 705 -27.33 21.82 27.01
C LYS A 705 -27.45 20.73 28.06
N ILE A 706 -27.60 21.07 29.34
CA ILE A 706 -27.90 20.09 30.40
C ILE A 706 -29.39 19.75 30.33
N ARG A 707 -29.68 18.49 30.01
CA ARG A 707 -31.05 17.97 29.80
C ARG A 707 -31.55 17.14 30.96
N ARG A 708 -30.65 16.54 31.74
CA ARG A 708 -31.03 15.82 32.98
C ARG A 708 -31.34 16.83 34.07
N THR A 709 -32.49 16.66 34.72
CA THR A 709 -32.98 17.55 35.79
C THR A 709 -32.69 17.01 37.19
N ASP A 710 -32.31 15.74 37.31
CA ASP A 710 -32.00 15.07 38.58
C ASP A 710 -30.56 15.31 39.07
N GLY A 711 -29.74 16.02 38.28
CA GLY A 711 -28.37 16.36 38.61
C GLY A 711 -27.40 15.17 38.58
N ASP A 712 -27.80 14.02 38.04
CA ASP A 712 -26.97 12.81 37.98
C ASP A 712 -26.30 12.65 36.62
N PHE A 713 -24.96 12.67 36.61
CA PHE A 713 -24.15 12.54 35.40
C PHE A 713 -23.08 11.47 35.62
N ALA A 714 -23.45 10.20 35.52
CA ALA A 714 -22.48 9.12 35.62
C ALA A 714 -21.37 9.24 34.58
N VAL A 715 -20.17 8.81 34.95
CA VAL A 715 -19.00 8.70 34.08
C VAL A 715 -18.65 7.24 33.86
N SER A 716 -18.82 6.38 34.86
CA SER A 716 -18.60 4.94 34.70
C SER A 716 -19.58 4.14 35.55
N TRP A 717 -19.94 2.96 35.07
CA TRP A 717 -20.77 2.01 35.80
C TRP A 717 -20.46 0.57 35.42
N VAL A 718 -20.95 -0.34 36.27
CA VAL A 718 -21.07 -1.76 35.95
C VAL A 718 -22.51 -2.23 36.11
N ARG A 719 -22.85 -3.33 35.43
CA ARG A 719 -24.09 -4.06 35.66
C ARG A 719 -23.97 -5.52 35.28
N SER A 720 -24.85 -6.33 35.83
CA SER A 720 -25.15 -7.66 35.28
C SER A 720 -26.22 -7.55 34.18
N TYR A 721 -26.11 -8.41 33.17
CA TYR A 721 -27.12 -8.59 32.12
C TYR A 721 -27.23 -10.08 31.80
N GLY A 722 -28.31 -10.72 32.24
CA GLY A 722 -28.35 -12.19 32.31
C GLY A 722 -27.20 -12.69 33.19
N LYS A 723 -26.36 -13.60 32.67
CA LYS A 723 -25.13 -14.05 33.35
C LYS A 723 -23.90 -13.20 32.99
N GLY A 724 -24.04 -12.27 32.04
CA GLY A 724 -22.97 -11.44 31.52
C GLY A 724 -22.69 -10.23 32.39
N ARG A 725 -21.55 -9.59 32.11
CA ARG A 725 -21.04 -8.45 32.86
C ARG A 725 -20.75 -7.30 31.91
N VAL A 726 -21.29 -6.13 32.21
CA VAL A 726 -21.14 -4.93 31.39
C VAL A 726 -20.38 -3.90 32.20
N PHE A 727 -19.28 -3.40 31.65
CA PHE A 727 -18.56 -2.24 32.14
C PHE A 727 -18.69 -1.11 31.12
N TYR A 728 -18.95 0.10 31.58
CA TYR A 728 -18.96 1.29 30.74
C TYR A 728 -18.15 2.41 31.37
N CYS A 729 -17.46 3.17 30.53
CA CYS A 729 -16.83 4.43 30.92
C CYS A 729 -17.01 5.46 29.79
N SER A 730 -17.49 6.65 30.16
CA SER A 730 -17.75 7.79 29.27
C SER A 730 -16.47 8.49 28.83
N LEU A 731 -15.34 8.26 29.50
CA LEU A 731 -14.07 8.86 29.09
C LEU A 731 -13.57 8.17 27.81
N GLY A 732 -12.97 8.91 26.88
CA GLY A 732 -12.42 8.36 25.64
C GLY A 732 -12.56 9.22 24.39
N HIS A 733 -13.01 10.47 24.49
CA HIS A 733 -13.05 11.40 23.34
C HIS A 733 -11.66 11.92 22.99
N ARG A 734 -10.91 12.33 24.01
CA ARG A 734 -9.57 12.89 23.86
C ARG A 734 -8.49 11.81 23.81
N ASN A 735 -7.49 12.02 22.96
CA ASN A 735 -6.35 11.11 22.82
C ASN A 735 -5.59 10.95 24.15
N GLU A 736 -5.55 12.02 24.95
CA GLU A 736 -4.88 12.09 26.24
C GLU A 736 -5.41 11.10 27.28
N ILE A 737 -6.65 10.65 27.14
CA ILE A 737 -7.26 9.64 28.00
C ILE A 737 -6.49 8.33 27.93
N PHE A 738 -5.94 8.00 26.76
CA PHE A 738 -5.24 6.74 26.50
C PHE A 738 -3.79 6.71 26.97
N TRP A 739 -3.32 7.78 27.62
CA TRP A 739 -2.07 7.80 28.40
C TRP A 739 -2.25 8.42 29.79
N ASN A 740 -3.48 8.45 30.30
CA ASN A 740 -3.73 8.73 31.71
C ASN A 740 -3.59 7.40 32.49
N PRO A 741 -2.56 7.25 33.34
CA PRO A 741 -2.26 5.96 33.98
C PRO A 741 -3.41 5.46 34.88
N THR A 742 -4.08 6.37 35.58
CA THR A 742 -5.21 6.02 36.47
C THR A 742 -6.42 5.55 35.66
N VAL A 743 -6.73 6.22 34.56
CA VAL A 743 -7.84 5.81 33.67
C VAL A 743 -7.52 4.50 32.95
N LEU A 744 -6.27 4.31 32.49
CA LEU A 744 -5.83 3.04 31.89
C LEU A 744 -5.95 1.87 32.86
N GLN A 745 -5.58 2.07 34.15
CA GLN A 745 -5.80 1.04 35.17
C GLN A 745 -7.29 0.78 35.40
N HIS A 746 -8.13 1.82 35.42
CA HIS A 746 -9.59 1.65 35.55
C HIS A 746 -10.20 0.88 34.37
N TYR A 747 -9.74 1.13 33.14
CA TYR A 747 -10.13 0.32 31.98
C TYR A 747 -9.69 -1.13 32.11
N LEU A 748 -8.45 -1.39 32.53
CA LEU A 748 -7.97 -2.74 32.76
C LEU A 748 -8.85 -3.46 33.78
N ASP A 749 -9.13 -2.82 34.91
CA ASP A 749 -9.95 -3.39 35.98
C ASP A 749 -11.38 -3.67 35.49
N GLY A 750 -11.97 -2.75 34.73
CA GLY A 750 -13.29 -2.91 34.10
C GLY A 750 -13.33 -4.02 33.04
N ILE A 751 -12.29 -4.17 32.23
CA ILE A 751 -12.16 -5.25 31.25
C ILE A 751 -12.03 -6.61 31.95
N GLN A 752 -11.19 -6.70 33.00
CA GLN A 752 -11.06 -7.92 33.80
C GLN A 752 -12.36 -8.28 34.52
N PHE A 753 -13.15 -7.29 34.94
CA PHE A 753 -14.50 -7.50 35.44
C PHE A 753 -15.43 -8.05 34.34
N ALA A 754 -15.42 -7.47 33.14
CA ALA A 754 -16.25 -7.94 32.03
C ALA A 754 -15.95 -9.43 31.69
N PHE A 755 -14.67 -9.82 31.70
CA PHE A 755 -14.26 -11.22 31.54
C PHE A 755 -14.69 -12.14 32.69
N GLY A 756 -14.98 -11.57 33.87
CA GLY A 756 -15.25 -12.29 35.10
C GLY A 756 -13.98 -12.77 35.82
N ASP A 757 -12.81 -12.23 35.46
CA ASP A 757 -11.57 -12.50 36.20
C ASP A 757 -11.55 -11.68 37.50
N LEU A 758 -11.92 -10.40 37.43
CA LEU A 758 -12.07 -9.55 38.60
C LEU A 758 -13.51 -9.64 39.12
N GLN A 759 -13.70 -10.30 40.25
CA GLN A 759 -15.02 -10.37 40.91
C GLN A 759 -15.38 -9.00 41.50
N ALA A 760 -16.58 -8.50 41.17
CA ALA A 760 -17.11 -7.26 41.72
C ALA A 760 -18.65 -7.29 41.77
N ASP A 761 -19.22 -6.60 42.75
CA ASP A 761 -20.66 -6.51 42.96
C ASP A 761 -21.33 -5.63 41.90
N THR A 762 -22.51 -6.05 41.43
CA THR A 762 -23.30 -5.28 40.44
C THR A 762 -24.65 -4.83 40.97
N THR A 763 -24.91 -5.01 42.27
CA THR A 763 -26.10 -4.50 42.96
C THR A 763 -26.31 -3.03 42.61
N PRO A 764 -27.44 -2.62 42.02
CA PRO A 764 -27.66 -1.23 41.61
C PRO A 764 -27.44 -0.24 42.75
N SER A 765 -26.96 0.96 42.41
CA SER A 765 -26.53 1.95 43.41
C SER A 765 -27.67 2.37 44.33
N ALA A 766 -28.90 2.45 43.82
CA ALA A 766 -30.06 2.81 44.62
C ALA A 766 -30.46 1.73 45.63
N ALA A 767 -30.01 0.48 45.43
CA ALA A 767 -30.28 -0.66 46.32
C ALA A 767 -29.18 -0.88 47.37
N LEU A 768 -28.10 -0.11 47.33
CA LEU A 768 -27.10 -0.12 48.39
C LEU A 768 -27.66 0.62 49.60
N ALA A 769 -27.57 0.00 50.78
CA ALA A 769 -27.89 0.69 52.03
C ALA A 769 -27.07 1.98 52.10
N ARG A 770 -27.77 3.11 52.21
CA ARG A 770 -27.14 4.43 52.36
C ARG A 770 -26.46 4.59 53.70
#